data_AF-A0A1I7EVF5-F1
#
_entry.id   AF-A0A1I7EVF5-F1
#
_cell.length_a   1.000
_cell.length_b   1.000
_cell.length_c   1.000
_cell.angle_alpha   90.00
_cell.angle_beta   90.00
_cell.angle_gamma   90.00
#
_symmetry.space_group_name_H-M   'P 1'
#
loop_
_entity.id
_entity.type
_entity.pdbx_description
1 polymer ?
#
loop_
_entity_poly.entity_id
_entity_poly.type
_entity_poly.pdbx_seq_one_letter_code
_entity_poly.pdbx_strand_id
1 'polypeptide(L)'
;MPPPLRSLCALLCAACLSSSAGAADLNALAKRGWIKVDTPNFSVITEQPEATARQVVNDLEALRYFRTEVGGMKALKVSKPLTIIAIGNEDAFAQLGLPKLWAGVFHMELDGYSALANISDYAGEDKTDSWARTTLLHEYFHFMVRLTEKTQAYPRWVDEGMADYWATFNIDGPSVRLGDRVTINGGSRDNDLYSLTGRAAIDTRKIFNTTELALDSDNNNDRYEMGKFYSSAYYAVHYFNSTPALRTALGNYIEMINLGYRQDRAAELAFNKSYEELNKDIIYYVTRRLAVRILTAKTSFNFPKVDPVVTRLDTPGLYANLARILPSYGSFSRKEIQDLLVKNRELNPDDADAQVLPLLHGMASGATIAELGKRFPRHPRLLTLRADLLRWQAEHMKDMGDAGWLPLAREARGHYRGAIGIDRDYPAAYHGLGMVYRLLPAGEPLEEAVAGFDTASIYTRAPETFSHLASALIRMNKPMEALSALRSAVAFSKPPLRDTEALLLDNFELLGDLANDAKTSGAGLEYPSGTLYAGPVANNKPEGVGKMTMPSGSYYEGAFARGLPHGRGKLVSDSGLVYQGEFERGIARGQGEVTFPAGSEAISYKGRVDHMKPSGKGELLTTAGRYVGEFEDGSMHGAGEFTAAKTALTLSGKWLRGGIEWPAADGIVFRGPANADGQRHGKGVCRGTDVREVPGPCQFKNDKPFRGRE
;
A
#
# COMPACT_ATOMS: atom_id res chain seq x y z
N MET A 1 -10.89 14.85 2.30
CA MET A 1 -9.60 14.13 2.28
C MET A 1 -9.88 12.66 2.58
N PRO A 2 -9.65 11.72 1.64
CA PRO A 2 -9.23 10.39 2.09
C PRO A 2 -7.97 10.59 2.94
N PRO A 3 -7.75 9.81 4.01
CA PRO A 3 -6.48 9.91 4.73
C PRO A 3 -5.33 9.71 3.73
N PRO A 4 -4.18 10.38 3.90
CA PRO A 4 -2.97 9.95 3.21
C PRO A 4 -2.81 8.45 3.42
N LEU A 5 -2.52 7.73 2.33
CA LEU A 5 -2.31 6.29 2.33
C LEU A 5 -1.03 6.04 3.12
N ARG A 6 -1.17 5.86 4.44
CA ARG A 6 -0.04 5.63 5.35
C ARG A 6 0.61 4.28 5.02
N SER A 7 1.61 4.32 4.16
CA SER A 7 2.61 3.27 3.99
C SER A 7 3.83 3.65 4.82
N LEU A 8 3.71 3.66 6.15
CA LEU A 8 4.89 3.78 7.00
C LEU A 8 5.58 2.41 7.07
N CYS A 9 6.72 2.29 6.39
CA CYS A 9 7.81 1.49 6.93
C CYS A 9 8.52 2.39 7.93
N ALA A 10 8.33 2.09 9.20
CA ALA A 10 9.13 2.65 10.27
C ALA A 10 9.77 1.46 10.98
N LEU A 11 11.09 1.35 10.90
CA LEU A 11 11.85 0.56 11.86
C LEU A 11 11.70 1.17 13.25
N LEU A 12 10.93 0.49 14.10
CA LEU A 12 11.04 0.62 15.55
C LEU A 12 11.89 -0.53 16.05
N CYS A 13 13.07 -0.22 16.59
CA CYS A 13 13.77 -1.15 17.46
C CYS A 13 13.74 -0.60 18.89
N ALA A 14 13.31 -1.46 19.80
CA ALA A 14 12.97 -1.15 21.18
C ALA A 14 14.17 -0.66 22.00
N ALA A 15 14.09 0.58 22.50
CA ALA A 15 14.53 1.05 23.83
C ALA A 15 14.63 2.58 23.85
N CYS A 16 13.65 3.32 24.40
CA CYS A 16 13.86 4.63 25.07
C CYS A 16 12.56 5.37 25.43
N LEU A 17 12.46 5.64 26.74
CA LEU A 17 12.24 6.96 27.35
C LEU A 17 11.26 7.91 26.67
N SER A 18 10.09 8.01 27.28
CA SER A 18 9.28 9.24 27.27
C SER A 18 10.11 10.41 27.80
N SER A 19 10.41 11.35 26.93
CA SER A 19 10.65 12.73 27.34
C SER A 19 9.97 13.61 26.32
N SER A 20 9.13 14.51 26.81
CA SER A 20 8.38 15.51 26.06
C SER A 20 9.28 16.18 25.02
N ALA A 21 9.09 15.86 23.74
CA ALA A 21 9.67 16.65 22.67
C ALA A 21 9.03 18.04 22.73
N GLY A 22 9.84 19.08 22.94
CA GLY A 22 9.41 20.45 22.62
C GLY A 22 9.15 20.54 21.12
N ALA A 23 8.29 21.49 20.71
CA ALA A 23 8.01 21.75 19.30
C ALA A 23 9.31 21.96 18.49
N ALA A 24 9.33 21.51 17.23
CA ALA A 24 10.48 21.64 16.34
C ALA A 24 10.92 23.11 16.21
N ASP A 25 12.15 23.47 16.60
CA ASP A 25 12.70 24.81 16.30
C ASP A 25 13.36 24.81 14.91
N LEU A 26 12.50 24.87 13.89
CA LEU A 26 12.91 24.94 12.49
C LEU A 26 13.78 26.18 12.18
N ASN A 27 13.65 27.26 12.95
CA ASN A 27 14.49 28.45 12.78
C ASN A 27 15.91 28.21 13.29
N ALA A 28 16.08 27.52 14.41
CA ALA A 28 17.40 27.09 14.86
C ALA A 28 18.03 26.09 13.88
N LEU A 29 17.22 25.16 13.34
CA LEU A 29 17.66 24.20 12.34
C LEU A 29 18.13 24.89 11.05
N ALA A 30 17.40 25.90 10.59
CA ALA A 30 17.70 26.62 9.34
C ALA A 30 18.96 27.49 9.40
N LYS A 31 19.49 27.77 10.58
CA LYS A 31 20.77 28.47 10.76
C LYS A 31 21.99 27.56 10.56
N ARG A 32 21.77 26.25 10.45
CA ARG A 32 22.85 25.29 10.21
C ARG A 32 23.30 25.35 8.74
N GLY A 33 24.56 24.98 8.47
CA GLY A 33 25.13 25.05 7.12
C GLY A 33 24.63 23.91 6.23
N TRP A 34 23.42 24.05 5.68
CA TRP A 34 22.80 23.02 4.86
C TRP A 34 23.39 22.92 3.45
N ILE A 35 23.58 21.69 3.00
CA ILE A 35 23.95 21.34 1.64
C ILE A 35 22.93 20.37 1.05
N LYS A 36 22.73 20.44 -0.26
CA LYS A 36 22.04 19.47 -1.09
C LYS A 36 23.04 18.79 -2.00
N VAL A 37 23.07 17.47 -1.97
CA VAL A 37 23.96 16.61 -2.76
C VAL A 37 23.09 15.82 -3.73
N ASP A 38 23.13 16.21 -5.00
CA ASP A 38 22.32 15.63 -6.06
C ASP A 38 23.07 14.53 -6.82
N THR A 39 22.41 13.38 -6.99
CA THR A 39 22.84 12.27 -7.86
C THR A 39 21.80 12.06 -8.98
N PRO A 40 22.10 11.24 -10.00
CA PRO A 40 21.10 10.86 -10.99
C PRO A 40 19.89 10.09 -10.42
N ASN A 41 19.99 9.51 -9.21
CA ASN A 41 19.00 8.58 -8.66
C ASN A 41 18.32 9.08 -7.38
N PHE A 42 18.96 9.98 -6.62
CA PHE A 42 18.44 10.54 -5.37
C PHE A 42 19.17 11.84 -5.00
N SER A 43 18.59 12.58 -4.06
CA SER A 43 19.17 13.79 -3.47
C SER A 43 19.30 13.61 -1.96
N VAL A 44 20.42 14.02 -1.39
CA VAL A 44 20.63 14.07 0.07
C VAL A 44 20.75 15.52 0.51
N ILE A 45 19.88 15.95 1.43
CA ILE A 45 19.90 17.29 2.04
C ILE A 45 20.31 17.13 3.49
N THR A 46 21.41 17.76 3.89
CA THR A 46 21.98 17.59 5.23
C THR A 46 22.71 18.83 5.73
N GLU A 47 22.77 18.99 7.05
CA GLU A 47 23.63 19.94 7.75
C GLU A 47 25.01 19.37 8.11
N GLN A 48 25.26 18.10 7.81
CA GLN A 48 26.57 17.46 8.03
C GLN A 48 27.62 17.93 7.02
N PRO A 49 28.92 17.82 7.35
CA PRO A 49 29.99 18.13 6.41
C PRO A 49 29.87 17.36 5.09
N GLU A 50 30.33 17.96 4.00
CA GLU A 50 30.26 17.39 2.66
C GLU A 50 30.89 15.98 2.57
N ALA A 51 31.96 15.71 3.34
CA ALA A 51 32.57 14.39 3.40
C ALA A 51 31.60 13.30 3.88
N THR A 52 30.83 13.58 4.94
CA THR A 52 29.80 12.67 5.45
C THR A 52 28.68 12.50 4.42
N ALA A 53 28.21 13.60 3.81
CA ALA A 53 27.18 13.56 2.79
C ALA A 53 27.61 12.72 1.56
N ARG A 54 28.86 12.86 1.10
CA ARG A 54 29.44 12.04 0.03
C ARG A 54 29.54 10.57 0.44
N GLN A 55 29.84 10.27 1.70
CA GLN A 55 29.86 8.90 2.19
C GLN A 55 28.46 8.26 2.13
N VAL A 56 27.44 8.98 2.58
CA VAL A 56 26.02 8.54 2.46
C VAL A 56 25.68 8.23 1.01
N VAL A 57 25.97 9.16 0.10
CA VAL A 57 25.73 8.98 -1.35
C VAL A 57 26.44 7.73 -1.88
N ASN A 58 27.71 7.53 -1.52
CA ASN A 58 28.49 6.41 -2.00
C ASN A 58 27.94 5.05 -1.51
N ASP A 59 27.52 4.95 -0.25
CA ASP A 59 26.94 3.71 0.28
C ASP A 59 25.61 3.37 -0.40
N LEU A 60 24.73 4.37 -0.57
CA LEU A 60 23.43 4.20 -1.23
C LEU A 60 23.59 3.84 -2.72
N GLU A 61 24.49 4.50 -3.44
CA GLU A 61 24.79 4.17 -4.85
C GLU A 61 25.46 2.81 -4.99
N ALA A 62 26.33 2.42 -4.05
CA ALA A 62 26.95 1.11 -4.07
C ALA A 62 25.91 -0.01 -3.88
N LEU A 63 25.00 0.12 -2.92
CA LEU A 63 23.90 -0.84 -2.74
C LEU A 63 22.97 -0.85 -3.97
N ARG A 64 22.61 0.32 -4.50
CA ARG A 64 21.79 0.45 -5.72
C ARG A 64 22.44 -0.28 -6.89
N TYR A 65 23.69 0.05 -7.19
CA TYR A 65 24.47 -0.59 -8.25
C TYR A 65 24.54 -2.10 -8.05
N PHE A 66 24.84 -2.56 -6.83
CA PHE A 66 24.94 -3.98 -6.56
C PHE A 66 23.63 -4.71 -6.83
N ARG A 67 22.49 -4.16 -6.41
CA ARG A 67 21.19 -4.83 -6.64
C ARG A 67 20.76 -4.78 -8.09
N THR A 68 21.01 -3.67 -8.78
CA THR A 68 20.53 -3.45 -10.15
C THR A 68 21.45 -4.07 -11.20
N GLU A 69 22.74 -3.71 -11.18
CA GLU A 69 23.71 -4.11 -12.21
C GLU A 69 24.31 -5.50 -11.94
N VAL A 70 24.53 -5.87 -10.68
CA VAL A 70 25.08 -7.19 -10.32
C VAL A 70 23.96 -8.20 -10.01
N GLY A 71 22.95 -7.77 -9.27
CA GLY A 71 21.82 -8.59 -8.83
C GLY A 71 20.70 -8.75 -9.85
N GLY A 72 20.71 -7.96 -10.94
CA GLY A 72 19.71 -8.02 -12.01
C GLY A 72 18.34 -7.44 -11.65
N MET A 73 18.23 -6.67 -10.56
CA MET A 73 17.01 -5.95 -10.22
C MET A 73 16.73 -4.88 -11.29
N LYS A 74 15.57 -4.96 -11.94
CA LYS A 74 15.13 -3.96 -12.91
C LYS A 74 14.41 -2.81 -12.21
N ALA A 75 15.13 -1.74 -11.96
CA ALA A 75 14.57 -0.52 -11.36
C ALA A 75 13.78 0.30 -12.40
N LEU A 76 12.67 0.89 -11.96
CA LEU A 76 11.92 1.85 -12.78
C LEU A 76 12.72 3.14 -12.95
N LYS A 77 12.65 3.72 -14.14
CA LYS A 77 13.16 5.08 -14.36
C LYS A 77 12.12 6.07 -13.87
N VAL A 78 12.39 6.68 -12.71
CA VAL A 78 11.57 7.77 -12.18
C VAL A 78 12.26 9.10 -12.46
N SER A 79 11.53 10.06 -13.04
CA SER A 79 12.04 11.43 -13.23
C SER A 79 12.22 12.19 -11.91
N LYS A 80 11.41 11.81 -10.92
CA LYS A 80 11.35 12.17 -9.49
C LYS A 80 12.29 11.39 -8.58
N PRO A 81 13.62 11.62 -8.48
CA PRO A 81 14.45 10.82 -7.60
C PRO A 81 14.12 11.05 -6.12
N LEU A 82 14.40 10.06 -5.26
CA LEU A 82 14.17 10.11 -3.81
C LEU A 82 14.88 11.32 -3.19
N THR A 83 14.19 12.09 -2.32
CA THR A 83 14.84 13.15 -1.53
C THR A 83 14.98 12.74 -0.07
N ILE A 84 16.20 12.68 0.44
CA ILE A 84 16.52 12.27 1.80
C ILE A 84 16.94 13.53 2.60
N ILE A 85 16.19 13.89 3.64
CA ILE A 85 16.63 14.84 4.65
C ILE A 85 17.41 14.05 5.71
N ALA A 86 18.74 14.18 5.70
CA ALA A 86 19.64 13.46 6.58
C ALA A 86 20.18 14.39 7.67
N ILE A 87 19.88 14.08 8.94
CA ILE A 87 20.13 14.93 10.10
C ILE A 87 21.13 14.21 11.00
N GLY A 88 22.26 14.84 11.32
CA GLY A 88 23.31 14.21 12.13
C GLY A 88 23.36 14.67 13.59
N ASN A 89 22.27 15.22 14.11
CA ASN A 89 22.16 15.61 15.51
C ASN A 89 20.91 14.97 16.12
N GLU A 90 21.11 14.09 17.10
CA GLU A 90 20.06 13.32 17.76
C GLU A 90 18.99 14.21 18.41
N ASP A 91 19.36 15.37 18.98
CA ASP A 91 18.42 16.32 19.54
C ASP A 91 17.57 17.01 18.47
N ALA A 92 18.15 17.31 17.30
CA ALA A 92 17.43 17.93 16.18
C ALA A 92 16.49 16.95 15.48
N PHE A 93 16.87 15.67 15.39
CA PHE A 93 16.03 14.62 14.85
C PHE A 93 14.83 14.33 15.78
N ALA A 94 15.07 14.28 17.09
CA ALA A 94 14.02 14.19 18.12
C ALA A 94 13.09 15.41 18.13
N GLN A 95 13.61 16.60 17.81
CA GLN A 95 12.84 17.84 17.69
C GLN A 95 11.86 17.83 16.50
N LEU A 96 12.03 16.99 15.49
CA LEU A 96 11.05 16.83 14.40
C LEU A 96 9.79 16.02 14.82
N GLY A 97 9.61 15.75 16.11
CA GLY A 97 8.51 14.94 16.62
C GLY A 97 8.62 13.45 16.27
N LEU A 98 9.75 13.03 15.71
CA LEU A 98 10.06 11.65 15.42
C LEU A 98 10.57 10.96 16.70
N PRO A 99 10.15 9.73 17.02
CA PRO A 99 10.72 8.95 18.11
C PRO A 99 12.25 8.96 18.07
N LYS A 100 12.88 9.19 19.23
CA LYS A 100 14.34 9.30 19.41
C LYS A 100 15.15 8.12 18.86
N LEU A 101 14.49 6.99 18.61
CA LEU A 101 15.07 5.72 18.16
C LEU A 101 14.82 5.42 16.70
N TRP A 102 14.20 6.32 15.97
CA TRP A 102 14.12 6.17 14.52
C TRP A 102 15.46 6.60 13.94
N ALA A 103 16.05 5.76 13.09
CA ALA A 103 17.18 6.18 12.26
C ALA A 103 16.76 6.51 10.81
N GLY A 104 15.53 6.19 10.43
CA GLY A 104 14.96 6.72 9.20
C GLY A 104 13.49 6.36 9.02
N VAL A 105 12.78 7.19 8.26
CA VAL A 105 11.40 6.95 7.83
C VAL A 105 11.28 7.30 6.37
N PHE A 106 10.87 6.33 5.58
CA PHE A 106 10.67 6.51 4.15
C PHE A 106 9.18 6.66 3.88
N HIS A 107 8.85 7.67 3.09
CA HIS A 107 7.50 8.01 2.72
C HIS A 107 7.36 8.00 1.21
N MET A 108 6.33 7.31 0.73
CA MET A 108 5.99 7.22 -0.68
C MET A 108 4.55 7.66 -0.84
N GLU A 109 4.33 8.71 -1.61
CA GLU A 109 3.00 9.26 -1.85
C GLU A 109 2.81 9.58 -3.32
N LEU A 110 1.56 9.93 -3.66
CA LEU A 110 1.20 10.44 -4.99
C LEU A 110 1.92 11.74 -5.38
N ASP A 111 2.56 12.43 -4.44
CA ASP A 111 3.28 13.69 -4.67
C ASP A 111 4.81 13.53 -4.77
N GLY A 112 5.36 12.33 -4.52
CA GLY A 112 6.79 12.01 -4.62
C GLY A 112 7.31 11.07 -3.53
N TYR A 113 8.64 10.92 -3.48
CA TYR A 113 9.33 10.06 -2.51
C TYR A 113 10.25 10.89 -1.64
N SER A 114 10.16 10.67 -0.33
CA SER A 114 11.04 11.32 0.62
C SER A 114 11.47 10.38 1.73
N ALA A 115 12.60 10.70 2.34
CA ALA A 115 13.05 10.06 3.56
C ALA A 115 13.48 11.12 4.57
N LEU A 116 13.24 10.84 5.84
CA LEU A 116 13.93 11.49 6.95
C LEU A 116 14.90 10.45 7.50
N ALA A 117 16.16 10.82 7.71
CA ALA A 117 17.19 9.89 8.19
C ALA A 117 18.02 10.54 9.29
N ASN A 118 18.28 9.79 10.36
CA ASN A 118 19.29 10.13 11.33
C ASN A 118 20.64 9.61 10.84
N ILE A 119 21.65 10.48 10.79
CA ILE A 119 23.01 10.17 10.35
C ILE A 119 24.07 10.61 11.38
N SER A 120 23.71 10.67 12.66
CA SER A 120 24.59 11.16 13.74
C SER A 120 25.89 10.36 13.89
N ASP A 121 25.84 9.05 13.74
CA ASP A 121 26.98 8.12 13.84
C ASP A 121 27.43 7.57 12.48
N TYR A 122 27.09 8.27 11.39
CA TYR A 122 27.41 7.84 10.03
C TYR A 122 28.92 7.98 9.69
N ALA A 123 29.60 8.94 10.34
CA ALA A 123 31.00 9.24 10.12
C ALA A 123 31.91 8.48 11.10
N GLY A 124 32.92 7.76 10.59
CA GLY A 124 33.89 6.99 11.37
C GLY A 124 34.73 6.05 10.47
N GLU A 125 35.91 5.61 10.94
CA GLU A 125 36.77 4.67 10.21
C GLU A 125 36.20 3.24 10.21
N ASP A 126 35.50 2.84 11.27
CA ASP A 126 34.85 1.53 11.38
C ASP A 126 33.35 1.64 11.08
N LYS A 127 32.98 1.22 9.87
CA LYS A 127 31.61 1.37 9.34
C LYS A 127 30.69 0.21 9.69
N THR A 128 31.21 -0.90 10.20
CA THR A 128 30.43 -2.12 10.36
C THR A 128 29.43 -2.03 11.51
N ASP A 129 29.64 -1.14 12.48
CA ASP A 129 28.79 -1.01 13.67
C ASP A 129 27.95 0.30 13.67
N SER A 130 27.97 1.07 12.57
CA SER A 130 27.19 2.32 12.46
C SER A 130 25.69 2.03 12.35
N TRP A 131 24.94 2.48 13.36
CA TRP A 131 23.50 2.28 13.45
C TRP A 131 22.74 3.09 12.39
N ALA A 132 23.13 4.36 12.17
CA ALA A 132 22.55 5.18 11.12
C ALA A 132 22.75 4.57 9.73
N ARG A 133 23.96 4.06 9.44
CA ARG A 133 24.25 3.45 8.14
C ARG A 133 23.37 2.25 7.89
N THR A 134 23.32 1.31 8.83
CA THR A 134 22.50 0.09 8.70
C THR A 134 21.03 0.45 8.50
N THR A 135 20.48 1.38 9.29
CA THR A 135 19.07 1.76 9.16
C THR A 135 18.78 2.46 7.84
N LEU A 136 19.67 3.36 7.40
CA LEU A 136 19.48 4.05 6.12
C LEU A 136 19.49 3.05 4.95
N LEU A 137 20.37 2.04 4.98
CA LEU A 137 20.39 0.98 3.97
C LEU A 137 19.17 0.07 4.04
N HIS A 138 18.66 -0.24 5.23
CA HIS A 138 17.40 -0.99 5.41
C HIS A 138 16.25 -0.26 4.72
N GLU A 139 16.05 1.01 5.04
CA GLU A 139 14.93 1.77 4.49
C GLU A 139 15.11 2.11 3.00
N TYR A 140 16.35 2.31 2.55
CA TYR A 140 16.64 2.44 1.13
C TYR A 140 16.39 1.14 0.36
N PHE A 141 16.60 -0.03 0.98
CA PHE A 141 16.24 -1.30 0.38
C PHE A 141 14.71 -1.39 0.14
N HIS A 142 13.91 -1.01 1.13
CA HIS A 142 12.45 -0.89 1.00
C HIS A 142 12.06 -0.02 -0.20
N PHE A 143 12.69 1.15 -0.35
CA PHE A 143 12.49 2.01 -1.51
C PHE A 143 12.84 1.33 -2.84
N MET A 144 13.99 0.65 -2.91
CA MET A 144 14.46 0.01 -4.13
C MET A 144 13.54 -1.13 -4.60
N VAL A 145 13.11 -2.02 -3.69
CA VAL A 145 12.19 -3.11 -4.07
C VAL A 145 10.81 -2.58 -4.46
N ARG A 146 10.48 -1.37 -4.03
CA ARG A 146 9.22 -0.70 -4.38
C ARG A 146 9.26 -0.01 -5.74
N LEU A 147 10.43 0.36 -6.25
CA LEU A 147 10.61 0.95 -7.58
C LEU A 147 11.16 -0.05 -8.59
N THR A 148 10.48 -1.18 -8.77
CA THR A 148 10.83 -2.18 -9.78
C THR A 148 9.73 -2.31 -10.83
N GLU A 149 10.08 -2.79 -12.02
CA GLU A 149 9.11 -2.99 -13.12
C GLU A 149 7.96 -3.93 -12.74
N LYS A 150 8.22 -4.88 -11.83
CA LYS A 150 7.20 -5.82 -11.35
C LYS A 150 6.70 -5.37 -9.98
N THR A 151 5.46 -4.92 -9.91
CA THR A 151 4.81 -4.65 -8.62
C THR A 151 4.62 -5.97 -7.87
N GLN A 152 5.33 -6.11 -6.74
CA GLN A 152 5.25 -7.28 -5.87
C GLN A 152 4.84 -6.91 -4.46
N ALA A 153 3.89 -7.66 -3.92
CA ALA A 153 3.58 -7.71 -2.49
C ALA A 153 4.57 -8.66 -1.81
N TYR A 154 5.18 -8.18 -0.73
CA TYR A 154 6.04 -8.99 0.13
C TYR A 154 5.31 -9.22 1.45
N PRO A 155 5.19 -10.47 1.93
CA PRO A 155 4.78 -10.72 3.31
C PRO A 155 5.69 -9.95 4.26
N ARG A 156 5.14 -9.45 5.37
CA ARG A 156 5.86 -8.56 6.28
C ARG A 156 7.20 -9.14 6.75
N TRP A 157 7.27 -10.44 7.04
CA TRP A 157 8.51 -11.08 7.47
C TRP A 157 9.58 -11.12 6.36
N VAL A 158 9.16 -11.23 5.10
CA VAL A 158 10.08 -11.18 3.95
C VAL A 158 10.57 -9.75 3.75
N ASP A 159 9.65 -8.78 3.77
CA ASP A 159 9.97 -7.37 3.53
C ASP A 159 11.00 -6.87 4.56
N GLU A 160 10.68 -6.99 5.85
CA GLU A 160 11.55 -6.53 6.94
C GLU A 160 12.81 -7.38 7.09
N GLY A 161 12.70 -8.70 6.96
CA GLY A 161 13.85 -9.60 7.05
C GLY A 161 14.85 -9.41 5.90
N MET A 162 14.37 -9.11 4.69
CA MET A 162 15.23 -8.79 3.55
C MET A 162 15.87 -7.42 3.72
N ALA A 163 15.13 -6.42 4.18
CA ALA A 163 15.68 -5.09 4.44
C ALA A 163 16.81 -5.16 5.49
N ASP A 164 16.62 -5.89 6.60
CA ASP A 164 17.68 -6.16 7.58
C ASP A 164 18.86 -6.93 6.97
N TYR A 165 18.59 -7.99 6.19
CA TYR A 165 19.64 -8.78 5.56
C TYR A 165 20.50 -7.94 4.60
N TRP A 166 19.88 -7.08 3.79
CA TRP A 166 20.59 -6.22 2.85
C TRP A 166 21.22 -5.00 3.50
N ALA A 167 20.73 -4.56 4.66
CA ALA A 167 21.36 -3.50 5.44
C ALA A 167 22.77 -3.87 5.93
N THR A 168 23.07 -5.17 6.05
CA THR A 168 24.43 -5.67 6.34
C THR A 168 25.42 -5.54 5.19
N PHE A 169 25.01 -4.98 4.04
CA PHE A 169 25.85 -4.82 2.87
C PHE A 169 27.14 -4.08 3.19
N ASN A 170 28.26 -4.79 3.01
CA ASN A 170 29.59 -4.27 3.21
C ASN A 170 30.52 -4.67 2.07
N ILE A 171 31.39 -3.75 1.66
CA ILE A 171 32.39 -3.94 0.62
C ILE A 171 33.73 -4.16 1.30
N ASP A 172 34.36 -5.30 0.99
CA ASP A 172 35.64 -5.72 1.56
C ASP A 172 36.59 -6.13 0.41
N GLY A 173 37.35 -5.14 -0.07
CA GLY A 173 38.22 -5.30 -1.24
C GLY A 173 37.45 -5.76 -2.49
N PRO A 174 37.78 -6.93 -3.08
CA PRO A 174 37.06 -7.48 -4.24
C PRO A 174 35.79 -8.24 -3.86
N SER A 175 35.43 -8.29 -2.57
CA SER A 175 34.32 -9.07 -2.05
C SER A 175 33.20 -8.17 -1.50
N VAL A 176 31.99 -8.70 -1.50
CA VAL A 176 30.82 -8.16 -0.82
C VAL A 176 30.38 -9.16 0.25
N ARG A 177 30.14 -8.65 1.46
CA ARG A 177 29.64 -9.41 2.61
C ARG A 177 28.18 -9.09 2.87
N LEU A 178 27.40 -10.11 3.20
CA LEU A 178 25.97 -10.04 3.53
C LEU A 178 25.61 -11.04 4.63
N GLY A 179 24.67 -10.67 5.49
CA GLY A 179 24.20 -11.46 6.63
C GLY A 179 25.14 -11.43 7.84
N ASP A 180 25.97 -10.40 7.99
CA ASP A 180 26.79 -10.26 9.19
C ASP A 180 25.93 -9.83 10.38
N ARG A 181 25.92 -10.67 11.43
CA ARG A 181 25.06 -10.50 12.61
C ARG A 181 25.49 -9.35 13.52
N VAL A 182 26.77 -8.97 13.52
CA VAL A 182 27.25 -7.86 14.36
C VAL A 182 26.84 -6.50 13.78
N THR A 183 26.71 -6.43 12.45
CA THR A 183 26.41 -5.18 11.72
C THR A 183 25.01 -4.62 11.97
N ILE A 184 24.06 -5.46 12.38
CA ILE A 184 22.71 -4.99 12.69
C ILE A 184 22.65 -4.54 14.16
N ASN A 185 22.78 -3.23 14.36
CA ASN A 185 22.58 -2.57 15.66
C ASN A 185 23.45 -3.20 16.77
N GLY A 186 24.75 -3.41 16.49
CA GLY A 186 25.70 -4.00 17.44
C GLY A 186 25.35 -5.42 17.88
N GLY A 187 24.66 -6.20 17.03
CA GLY A 187 24.20 -7.54 17.36
C GLY A 187 22.86 -7.59 18.12
N SER A 188 22.06 -6.51 18.13
CA SER A 188 20.79 -6.49 18.87
C SER A 188 19.82 -7.60 18.44
N ARG A 189 19.86 -8.02 17.16
CA ARG A 189 19.04 -9.12 16.66
C ARG A 189 19.34 -10.43 17.39
N ASP A 190 20.58 -10.67 17.81
CA ASP A 190 20.94 -11.87 18.58
C ASP A 190 20.33 -11.80 19.98
N ASN A 191 20.41 -10.64 20.62
CA ASN A 191 19.84 -10.42 21.95
C ASN A 191 18.32 -10.67 21.98
N ASP A 192 17.62 -10.28 20.93
CA ASP A 192 16.17 -10.50 20.80
C ASP A 192 15.79 -11.94 20.44
N LEU A 193 16.72 -12.70 19.83
CA LEU A 193 16.46 -14.08 19.40
C LEU A 193 16.53 -15.08 20.55
N TYR A 194 17.54 -14.94 21.40
CA TYR A 194 17.88 -15.94 22.41
C TYR A 194 17.13 -15.67 23.72
N SER A 195 16.51 -16.72 24.27
CA SER A 195 15.98 -16.66 25.64
C SER A 195 17.11 -16.45 26.66
N LEU A 196 16.74 -16.06 27.89
CA LEU A 196 17.67 -16.06 29.03
C LEU A 196 18.34 -17.43 29.29
N THR A 197 17.78 -18.50 28.74
CA THR A 197 18.31 -19.87 28.80
C THR A 197 19.18 -20.24 27.59
N GLY A 198 19.50 -19.28 26.71
CA GLY A 198 20.37 -19.45 25.54
C GLY A 198 19.72 -20.21 24.37
N ARG A 199 18.39 -20.38 24.37
CA ARG A 199 17.69 -21.07 23.27
C ARG A 199 17.16 -20.06 22.27
N ALA A 200 17.46 -20.26 20.99
CA ALA A 200 16.85 -19.47 19.92
C ALA A 200 15.33 -19.71 19.91
N ALA A 201 14.54 -18.65 20.02
CA ALA A 201 13.09 -18.71 20.11
C ALA A 201 12.44 -18.17 18.83
N ILE A 202 12.49 -18.97 17.75
CA ILE A 202 11.81 -18.68 16.49
C ILE A 202 10.46 -19.41 16.49
N ASP A 203 9.42 -18.69 16.07
CA ASP A 203 8.09 -19.23 15.80
C ASP A 203 7.68 -18.87 14.36
N THR A 204 7.99 -19.76 13.42
CA THR A 204 7.73 -19.60 11.98
C THR A 204 6.26 -19.36 11.68
N ARG A 205 5.35 -20.04 12.39
CA ARG A 205 3.91 -19.87 12.19
C ARG A 205 3.47 -18.46 12.57
N LYS A 206 3.94 -17.98 13.74
CA LYS A 206 3.65 -16.62 14.19
C LYS A 206 4.22 -15.59 13.23
N ILE A 207 5.51 -15.70 12.86
CA ILE A 207 6.14 -14.67 12.01
C ILE A 207 5.55 -14.59 10.60
N PHE A 208 5.21 -15.72 9.98
CA PHE A 208 4.63 -15.70 8.63
C PHE A 208 3.22 -15.10 8.68
N ASN A 209 2.42 -15.43 9.70
CA ASN A 209 1.06 -14.93 9.81
C ASN A 209 0.96 -13.48 10.34
N THR A 210 2.06 -12.87 10.81
CA THR A 210 2.07 -11.47 11.24
C THR A 210 1.89 -10.53 10.06
N THR A 211 0.74 -9.85 10.01
CA THR A 211 0.42 -8.83 8.99
C THR A 211 0.52 -7.41 9.52
N GLU A 212 0.56 -7.23 10.84
CA GLU A 212 0.63 -5.94 11.54
C GLU A 212 1.61 -5.98 12.71
N LEU A 213 2.27 -4.85 12.96
CA LEU A 213 3.14 -4.63 14.10
C LEU A 213 2.60 -3.43 14.86
N ALA A 214 2.68 -3.49 16.19
CA ALA A 214 2.21 -2.44 17.09
C ALA A 214 3.23 -1.30 17.16
N LEU A 215 3.48 -0.65 16.01
CA LEU A 215 4.52 0.36 15.84
C LEU A 215 4.28 1.57 16.79
N ASP A 216 3.04 2.01 16.92
CA ASP A 216 2.71 3.17 17.76
C ASP A 216 2.48 2.82 19.24
N SER A 217 2.76 1.58 19.67
CA SER A 217 2.51 1.15 21.04
C SER A 217 3.64 1.53 22.00
N ASP A 218 3.26 2.19 23.09
CA ASP A 218 4.16 2.46 24.22
C ASP A 218 4.30 1.29 25.19
N ASN A 219 3.60 0.19 24.95
CA ASN A 219 3.66 -1.01 25.79
C ASN A 219 4.99 -1.74 25.60
N ASN A 220 5.71 -1.97 26.70
CA ASN A 220 6.97 -2.72 26.70
C ASN A 220 6.83 -4.14 26.14
N ASN A 221 5.68 -4.80 26.34
CA ASN A 221 5.45 -6.13 25.78
C ASN A 221 5.37 -6.11 24.25
N ASP A 222 4.68 -5.11 23.70
CA ASP A 222 4.54 -4.98 22.24
C ASP A 222 5.89 -4.69 21.59
N ARG A 223 6.72 -3.87 22.25
CA ARG A 223 8.11 -3.60 21.83
C ARG A 223 8.97 -4.86 21.84
N TYR A 224 8.87 -5.67 22.89
CA TYR A 224 9.59 -6.93 23.01
C TYR A 224 9.18 -7.93 21.90
N GLU A 225 7.89 -8.03 21.62
CA GLU A 225 7.37 -8.90 20.56
C GLU A 225 7.74 -8.41 19.15
N MET A 226 7.85 -7.09 18.94
CA MET A 226 8.39 -6.53 17.70
C MET A 226 9.87 -6.88 17.52
N GLY A 227 10.72 -6.72 18.55
CA GLY A 227 12.13 -7.09 18.47
C GLY A 227 12.34 -8.55 18.07
N LYS A 228 11.56 -9.45 18.69
CA LYS A 228 11.51 -10.88 18.30
C LYS A 228 11.08 -11.11 16.87
N PHE A 229 10.07 -10.39 16.40
CA PHE A 229 9.59 -10.50 15.03
C PHE A 229 10.70 -10.18 14.04
N TYR A 230 11.33 -9.01 14.18
CA TYR A 230 12.39 -8.59 13.27
C TYR A 230 13.59 -9.55 13.31
N SER A 231 14.01 -9.95 14.52
CA SER A 231 15.09 -10.94 14.66
C SER A 231 14.77 -12.26 13.97
N SER A 232 13.58 -12.80 14.22
CA SER A 232 13.14 -14.05 13.60
C SER A 232 13.01 -13.93 12.07
N ALA A 233 12.52 -12.80 11.58
CA ALA A 233 12.39 -12.50 10.15
C ALA A 233 13.77 -12.43 9.46
N TYR A 234 14.72 -11.68 10.05
CA TYR A 234 16.10 -11.62 9.59
C TYR A 234 16.72 -13.02 9.47
N TYR A 235 16.56 -13.84 10.50
CA TYR A 235 17.12 -15.18 10.53
C TYR A 235 16.43 -16.18 9.59
N ALA A 236 15.13 -16.06 9.37
CA ALA A 236 14.42 -16.81 8.34
C ALA A 236 14.95 -16.46 6.94
N VAL A 237 15.11 -15.17 6.64
CA VAL A 237 15.69 -14.70 5.37
C VAL A 237 17.15 -15.14 5.22
N HIS A 238 17.91 -15.15 6.31
CA HIS A 238 19.28 -15.66 6.31
C HIS A 238 19.32 -17.16 5.97
N TYR A 239 18.41 -17.97 6.53
CA TYR A 239 18.25 -19.38 6.18
C TYR A 239 17.95 -19.54 4.69
N PHE A 240 16.96 -18.81 4.16
CA PHE A 240 16.60 -18.93 2.74
C PHE A 240 17.72 -18.46 1.80
N ASN A 241 18.56 -17.52 2.24
CA ASN A 241 19.73 -17.08 1.47
C ASN A 241 20.93 -18.03 1.55
N SER A 242 20.92 -19.06 2.40
CA SER A 242 22.07 -19.94 2.65
C SER A 242 22.45 -20.83 1.45
N THR A 243 21.50 -21.16 0.57
CA THR A 243 21.76 -21.99 -0.64
C THR A 243 21.00 -21.48 -1.86
N PRO A 244 21.45 -21.78 -3.09
CA PRO A 244 20.69 -21.44 -4.30
C PRO A 244 19.28 -22.03 -4.32
N ALA A 245 19.11 -23.29 -3.90
CA ALA A 245 17.81 -23.96 -3.91
C ALA A 245 16.80 -23.27 -2.98
N LEU A 246 17.22 -22.88 -1.77
CA LEU A 246 16.36 -22.18 -0.84
C LEU A 246 16.00 -20.76 -1.32
N ARG A 247 16.90 -20.08 -2.03
CA ARG A 247 16.59 -18.77 -2.64
C ARG A 247 15.54 -18.90 -3.75
N THR A 248 15.65 -19.94 -4.59
CA THR A 248 14.62 -20.24 -5.59
C THR A 248 13.28 -20.53 -4.93
N ALA A 249 13.28 -21.34 -3.85
CA ALA A 249 12.07 -21.65 -3.12
C ALA A 249 11.42 -20.40 -2.50
N LEU A 250 12.21 -19.47 -1.94
CA LEU A 250 11.71 -18.19 -1.43
C LEU A 250 11.10 -17.33 -2.56
N GLY A 251 11.74 -17.32 -3.74
CA GLY A 251 11.19 -16.66 -4.93
C GLY A 251 9.83 -17.22 -5.34
N ASN A 252 9.69 -18.54 -5.38
CA ASN A 252 8.42 -19.22 -5.69
C ASN A 252 7.35 -18.92 -4.63
N TYR A 253 7.72 -18.89 -3.36
CA TYR A 253 6.82 -18.51 -2.27
C TYR A 253 6.27 -17.09 -2.48
N ILE A 254 7.14 -16.10 -2.73
CA ILE A 254 6.72 -14.71 -3.01
C ILE A 254 5.81 -14.66 -4.25
N GLU A 255 6.13 -15.42 -5.30
CA GLU A 255 5.28 -15.50 -6.49
C GLU A 255 3.87 -16.01 -6.15
N MET A 256 3.75 -17.08 -5.36
CA MET A 256 2.45 -17.59 -4.92
C MET A 256 1.66 -16.58 -4.09
N ILE A 257 2.31 -15.80 -3.21
CA ILE A 257 1.64 -14.71 -2.50
C ILE A 257 1.09 -13.67 -3.48
N ASN A 258 1.86 -13.34 -4.50
CA ASN A 258 1.43 -12.41 -5.55
C ASN A 258 0.36 -12.99 -6.48
N LEU A 259 0.14 -14.30 -6.45
CA LEU A 259 -1.00 -14.98 -7.08
C LEU A 259 -2.23 -15.04 -6.15
N GLY A 260 -2.16 -14.46 -4.94
CA GLY A 260 -3.28 -14.38 -3.98
C GLY A 260 -3.35 -15.52 -2.96
N TYR A 261 -2.43 -16.50 -3.02
CA TYR A 261 -2.44 -17.67 -2.14
C TYR A 261 -2.32 -17.26 -0.66
N ARG A 262 -2.97 -18.00 0.22
CA ARG A 262 -2.66 -17.93 1.66
C ARG A 262 -1.21 -18.32 1.94
N GLN A 263 -0.62 -17.68 2.96
CA GLN A 263 0.80 -17.85 3.27
C GLN A 263 1.17 -19.28 3.68
N ASP A 264 0.30 -19.97 4.42
CA ASP A 264 0.53 -21.35 4.83
C ASP A 264 0.51 -22.29 3.63
N ARG A 265 -0.46 -22.11 2.73
CA ARG A 265 -0.54 -22.87 1.49
C ARG A 265 0.65 -22.60 0.56
N ALA A 266 1.04 -21.34 0.41
CA ALA A 266 2.21 -20.96 -0.37
C ALA A 266 3.49 -21.58 0.20
N ALA A 267 3.63 -21.65 1.53
CA ALA A 267 4.80 -22.27 2.17
C ALA A 267 4.85 -23.78 1.95
N GLU A 268 3.72 -24.49 2.09
CA GLU A 268 3.64 -25.92 1.81
C GLU A 268 4.08 -26.23 0.37
N LEU A 269 3.58 -25.46 -0.61
CA LEU A 269 3.87 -25.69 -2.02
C LEU A 269 5.29 -25.28 -2.41
N ALA A 270 5.78 -24.13 -1.92
CA ALA A 270 7.08 -23.60 -2.32
C ALA A 270 8.25 -24.27 -1.59
N PHE A 271 8.07 -24.62 -0.31
CA PHE A 271 9.13 -25.18 0.53
C PHE A 271 9.01 -26.70 0.72
N ASN A 272 7.88 -27.30 0.32
CA ASN A 272 7.56 -28.71 0.55
C ASN A 272 7.67 -29.11 2.02
N LYS A 273 7.24 -28.22 2.92
CA LYS A 273 7.37 -28.33 4.37
C LYS A 273 6.22 -27.65 5.09
N SER A 274 5.82 -28.18 6.24
CA SER A 274 4.96 -27.46 7.17
C SER A 274 5.72 -26.32 7.88
N TYR A 275 4.98 -25.40 8.51
CA TYR A 275 5.59 -24.36 9.35
C TYR A 275 6.43 -24.94 10.49
N GLU A 276 6.02 -26.05 11.09
CA GLU A 276 6.75 -26.72 12.17
C GLU A 276 8.08 -27.33 11.69
N GLU A 277 8.09 -27.89 10.48
CA GLU A 277 9.30 -28.42 9.86
C GLU A 277 10.29 -27.30 9.50
N LEU A 278 9.78 -26.23 8.88
CA LEU A 278 10.57 -25.02 8.59
C LEU A 278 11.14 -24.42 9.86
N ASN A 279 10.36 -24.38 10.94
CA ASN A 279 10.82 -23.84 12.22
C ASN A 279 12.04 -24.60 12.75
N LYS A 280 12.03 -25.93 12.65
CA LYS A 280 13.17 -26.77 13.06
C LYS A 280 14.40 -26.51 12.19
N ASP A 281 14.22 -26.38 10.88
CA ASP A 281 15.31 -26.14 9.94
C ASP A 281 15.97 -24.77 10.16
N ILE A 282 15.17 -23.72 10.35
CA ILE A 282 15.66 -22.37 10.61
C ILE A 282 16.42 -22.35 11.96
N ILE A 283 15.86 -22.91 13.02
CA ILE A 283 16.53 -22.96 14.33
C ILE A 283 17.84 -23.75 14.24
N TYR A 284 17.84 -24.91 13.55
CA TYR A 284 19.05 -25.70 13.34
C TYR A 284 20.11 -24.89 12.59
N TYR A 285 19.70 -24.21 11.52
CA TYR A 285 20.59 -23.37 10.73
C TYR A 285 21.23 -22.26 11.58
N VAL A 286 20.43 -21.48 12.29
CA VAL A 286 20.89 -20.35 13.09
C VAL A 286 21.83 -20.80 14.21
N THR A 287 21.58 -21.97 14.80
CA THR A 287 22.37 -22.48 15.93
C THR A 287 23.63 -23.25 15.53
N ARG A 288 23.70 -23.81 14.30
CA ARG A 288 24.77 -24.74 13.91
C ARG A 288 25.48 -24.42 12.60
N ARG A 289 24.89 -23.63 11.72
CA ARG A 289 25.33 -23.47 10.31
C ARG A 289 25.33 -22.04 9.81
N LEU A 290 24.99 -21.07 10.67
CA LEU A 290 24.97 -19.67 10.30
C LEU A 290 26.34 -19.22 9.78
N ALA A 291 26.35 -18.57 8.62
CA ALA A 291 27.58 -18.13 7.98
C ALA A 291 27.34 -16.86 7.14
N VAL A 292 28.22 -15.88 7.28
CA VAL A 292 28.22 -14.67 6.45
C VAL A 292 28.40 -15.07 4.99
N ARG A 293 27.56 -14.52 4.11
CA ARG A 293 27.65 -14.76 2.67
C ARG A 293 28.69 -13.82 2.08
N ILE A 294 29.70 -14.41 1.45
CA ILE A 294 30.76 -13.67 0.76
C ILE A 294 30.60 -13.88 -0.74
N LEU A 295 30.46 -12.77 -1.48
CA LEU A 295 30.39 -12.74 -2.92
C LEU A 295 31.68 -12.11 -3.44
N THR A 296 32.52 -12.88 -4.13
CA THR A 296 33.81 -12.42 -4.62
C THR A 296 33.79 -12.26 -6.14
N ALA A 297 34.12 -11.07 -6.63
CA ALA A 297 34.33 -10.84 -8.06
C ALA A 297 35.68 -11.44 -8.50
N LYS A 298 35.82 -11.81 -9.78
CA LYS A 298 37.09 -12.33 -10.32
C LYS A 298 38.26 -11.34 -10.20
N THR A 299 37.97 -10.04 -10.25
CA THR A 299 38.95 -8.95 -10.14
C THR A 299 38.52 -7.96 -9.06
N SER A 300 37.41 -7.25 -9.28
CA SER A 300 36.74 -6.40 -8.28
C SER A 300 35.34 -6.03 -8.77
N PHE A 301 34.46 -5.61 -7.85
CA PHE A 301 33.24 -4.91 -8.24
C PHE A 301 33.58 -3.47 -8.63
N ASN A 302 33.16 -3.06 -9.82
CA ASN A 302 33.36 -1.68 -10.28
C ASN A 302 32.22 -0.78 -9.79
N PHE A 303 32.20 -0.50 -8.49
CA PHE A 303 31.20 0.41 -7.93
C PHE A 303 31.34 1.81 -8.53
N PRO A 304 30.23 2.45 -8.94
CA PRO A 304 30.28 3.76 -9.56
C PRO A 304 30.83 4.77 -8.56
N LYS A 305 31.87 5.50 -8.97
CA LYS A 305 32.26 6.74 -8.27
C LYS A 305 31.33 7.84 -8.78
N VAL A 306 30.31 8.15 -8.00
CA VAL A 306 29.40 9.25 -8.34
C VAL A 306 30.08 10.55 -7.97
N ASP A 307 30.13 11.49 -8.91
CA ASP A 307 30.53 12.87 -8.64
C ASP A 307 29.26 13.72 -8.48
N PRO A 308 28.72 13.83 -7.27
CA PRO A 308 27.46 14.53 -7.06
C PRO A 308 27.60 16.03 -7.21
N VAL A 309 26.50 16.68 -7.59
CA VAL A 309 26.40 18.14 -7.58
C VAL A 309 26.08 18.60 -6.16
N VAL A 310 26.98 19.36 -5.55
CA VAL A 310 26.81 19.89 -4.19
C VAL A 310 26.37 21.36 -4.27
N THR A 311 25.22 21.66 -3.68
CA THR A 311 24.63 23.01 -3.64
C THR A 311 24.46 23.43 -2.18
N ARG A 312 24.98 24.59 -1.80
CA ARG A 312 24.68 25.18 -0.49
C ARG A 312 23.25 25.72 -0.49
N LEU A 313 22.46 25.36 0.51
CA LEU A 313 21.11 25.88 0.67
C LEU A 313 21.12 27.12 1.56
N ASP A 314 20.46 28.18 1.10
CA ASP A 314 20.09 29.31 1.93
C ASP A 314 18.80 28.99 2.72
N THR A 315 18.40 29.91 3.61
CA THR A 315 17.21 29.72 4.42
C THR A 315 15.94 29.53 3.57
N PRO A 316 15.64 30.35 2.54
CA PRO A 316 14.49 30.12 1.66
C PRO A 316 14.52 28.75 0.97
N GLY A 317 15.67 28.32 0.45
CA GLY A 317 15.84 27.03 -0.22
C GLY A 317 15.64 25.83 0.71
N LEU A 318 16.11 25.91 1.96
CA LEU A 318 15.84 24.87 2.95
C LEU A 318 14.34 24.77 3.26
N TYR A 319 13.68 25.91 3.54
CA TYR A 319 12.25 25.93 3.83
C TYR A 319 11.41 25.37 2.68
N ALA A 320 11.80 25.63 1.43
CA ALA A 320 11.13 25.06 0.26
C ALA A 320 11.22 23.53 0.21
N ASN A 321 12.34 22.94 0.62
CA ASN A 321 12.48 21.48 0.69
C ASN A 321 11.72 20.89 1.89
N LEU A 322 11.86 21.48 3.08
CA LEU A 322 11.16 21.02 4.28
C LEU A 322 9.63 21.09 4.11
N ALA A 323 9.11 22.18 3.53
CA ALA A 323 7.68 22.36 3.27
C ALA A 323 7.08 21.35 2.29
N ARG A 324 7.88 20.77 1.39
CA ARG A 324 7.44 19.70 0.48
C ARG A 324 7.43 18.33 1.14
N ILE A 325 8.25 18.13 2.17
CA ILE A 325 8.56 16.80 2.74
C ILE A 325 7.87 16.61 4.08
N LEU A 326 8.11 17.48 5.06
CA LEU A 326 7.65 17.28 6.43
C LEU A 326 6.12 17.11 6.56
N PRO A 327 5.27 17.83 5.80
CA PRO A 327 3.82 17.66 5.93
C PRO A 327 3.28 16.27 5.56
N SER A 328 4.05 15.45 4.85
CA SER A 328 3.65 14.07 4.55
C SER A 328 3.85 13.13 5.74
N TYR A 329 4.60 13.55 6.78
CA TYR A 329 4.87 12.74 7.97
C TYR A 329 3.84 13.04 9.05
N GLY A 330 3.20 11.99 9.59
CA GLY A 330 2.16 12.10 10.62
C GLY A 330 2.64 12.54 12.00
N SER A 331 3.94 12.82 12.16
CA SER A 331 4.57 13.21 13.44
C SER A 331 4.47 14.69 13.76
N PHE A 332 4.13 15.54 12.77
CA PHE A 332 3.97 16.98 12.97
C PHE A 332 2.53 17.33 13.30
N SER A 333 2.34 18.21 14.27
CA SER A 333 1.02 18.78 14.54
C SER A 333 0.56 19.66 13.38
N ARG A 334 -0.76 19.78 13.22
CA ARG A 334 -1.36 20.67 12.21
C ARG A 334 -0.83 22.11 12.31
N LYS A 335 -0.54 22.59 13.52
CA LYS A 335 0.03 23.92 13.76
C LYS A 335 1.46 24.03 13.25
N GLU A 336 2.32 23.03 13.52
CA GLU A 336 3.71 23.04 13.04
C GLU A 336 3.76 23.00 11.51
N ILE A 337 2.92 22.18 10.88
CA ILE A 337 2.78 22.16 9.41
C ILE A 337 2.32 23.54 8.91
N GLN A 338 1.33 24.15 9.57
CA GLN A 338 0.84 25.47 9.19
C GLN A 338 1.92 26.54 9.29
N ASP A 339 2.65 26.58 10.41
CA ASP A 339 3.73 27.55 10.64
C ASP A 339 4.85 27.37 9.61
N LEU A 340 5.23 26.13 9.29
CA LEU A 340 6.20 25.80 8.24
C LEU A 340 5.75 26.29 6.86
N LEU A 341 4.51 26.00 6.46
CA LEU A 341 3.98 26.36 5.14
C LEU A 341 3.80 27.88 5.00
N VAL A 342 3.33 28.56 6.05
CA VAL A 342 3.27 30.03 6.09
C VAL A 342 4.66 30.62 5.97
N LYS A 343 5.63 30.09 6.73
CA LYS A 343 6.99 30.62 6.68
C LYS A 343 7.66 30.41 5.32
N ASN A 344 7.48 29.23 4.73
CA ASN A 344 7.96 28.96 3.38
C ASN A 344 7.37 29.95 2.35
N ARG A 345 6.08 30.25 2.45
CA ARG A 345 5.40 31.22 1.57
C ARG A 345 5.93 32.65 1.76
N GLU A 346 6.22 33.07 2.99
CA GLU A 346 6.84 34.38 3.27
C GLU A 346 8.23 34.50 2.66
N LEU A 347 9.03 33.43 2.77
CA LEU A 347 10.40 33.40 2.26
C LEU A 347 10.45 33.23 0.73
N ASN A 348 9.43 32.61 0.14
CA ASN A 348 9.34 32.29 -1.28
C ASN A 348 8.01 32.81 -1.90
N PRO A 349 7.76 34.13 -1.93
CA PRO A 349 6.47 34.70 -2.34
C PRO A 349 6.14 34.51 -3.84
N ASP A 350 7.15 34.25 -4.66
CA ASP A 350 7.02 34.04 -6.11
C ASP A 350 7.11 32.57 -6.54
N ASP A 351 7.45 31.67 -5.62
CA ASP A 351 7.49 30.23 -5.88
C ASP A 351 6.07 29.65 -5.90
N ALA A 352 5.70 29.00 -7.01
CA ALA A 352 4.34 28.48 -7.19
C ALA A 352 4.01 27.36 -6.19
N ASP A 353 4.97 26.50 -5.86
CA ASP A 353 4.76 25.42 -4.88
C ASP A 353 4.52 25.99 -3.49
N ALA A 354 5.28 27.01 -3.07
CA ALA A 354 5.10 27.68 -1.79
C ALA A 354 3.70 28.29 -1.63
N GLN A 355 3.07 28.74 -2.73
CA GLN A 355 1.69 29.24 -2.73
C GLN A 355 0.64 28.12 -2.72
N VAL A 356 0.93 26.97 -3.35
CA VAL A 356 -0.03 25.88 -3.56
C VAL A 356 -0.04 24.87 -2.40
N LEU A 357 1.10 24.58 -1.77
CA LEU A 357 1.23 23.60 -0.70
C LEU A 357 0.21 23.80 0.45
N PRO A 358 -0.07 25.02 0.95
CA PRO A 358 -1.11 25.21 1.98
C PRO A 358 -2.47 24.64 1.59
N LEU A 359 -2.88 24.78 0.31
CA LEU A 359 -4.17 24.29 -0.17
C LEU A 359 -4.24 22.76 -0.18
N LEU A 360 -3.15 22.09 -0.54
CA LEU A 360 -3.08 20.62 -0.54
C LEU A 360 -3.25 20.04 0.86
N HIS A 361 -2.79 20.77 1.89
CA HIS A 361 -2.97 20.40 3.29
C HIS A 361 -4.26 20.96 3.92
N GLY A 362 -5.20 21.49 3.11
CA GLY A 362 -6.48 21.99 3.60
C GLY A 362 -6.35 23.24 4.47
N MET A 363 -5.32 24.05 4.23
CA MET A 363 -5.02 25.28 4.97
C MET A 363 -5.32 26.52 4.13
N ALA A 364 -5.55 27.64 4.82
CA ALA A 364 -5.76 28.92 4.14
C ALA A 364 -4.45 29.40 3.48
N SER A 365 -4.44 29.48 2.15
CA SER A 365 -3.33 30.02 1.36
C SER A 365 -3.36 31.53 1.22
N GLY A 366 -4.44 32.21 1.64
CA GLY A 366 -4.66 33.64 1.41
C GLY A 366 -5.07 33.99 -0.03
N ALA A 367 -5.15 33.01 -0.93
CA ALA A 367 -5.63 33.15 -2.31
C ALA A 367 -6.44 31.91 -2.73
N THR A 368 -7.57 32.11 -3.38
CA THR A 368 -8.40 31.03 -3.89
C THR A 368 -7.68 30.22 -4.98
N ILE A 369 -8.12 28.97 -5.20
CA ILE A 369 -7.62 28.13 -6.31
C ILE A 369 -7.80 28.84 -7.66
N ALA A 370 -8.87 29.63 -7.82
CA ALA A 370 -9.13 30.40 -9.03
C ALA A 370 -8.11 31.55 -9.23
N GLU A 371 -7.76 32.27 -8.16
CA GLU A 371 -6.75 33.34 -8.21
C GLU A 371 -5.36 32.78 -8.48
N LEU A 372 -4.96 31.72 -7.77
CA LEU A 372 -3.70 31.04 -8.03
C LEU A 372 -3.69 30.44 -9.44
N GLY A 373 -4.84 29.96 -9.95
CA GLY A 373 -4.95 29.41 -11.29
C GLY A 373 -4.71 30.44 -12.38
N LYS A 374 -5.04 31.71 -12.13
CA LYS A 374 -4.69 32.83 -13.03
C LYS A 374 -3.20 33.15 -12.97
N ARG A 375 -2.59 33.10 -11.77
CA ARG A 375 -1.16 33.39 -11.56
C ARG A 375 -0.25 32.28 -12.08
N PHE A 376 -0.64 31.02 -11.90
CA PHE A 376 0.14 29.82 -12.22
C PHE A 376 -0.66 28.81 -13.07
N PRO A 377 -1.09 29.18 -14.29
CA PRO A 377 -2.02 28.36 -15.09
C PRO A 377 -1.46 27.01 -15.54
N ARG A 378 -0.12 26.84 -15.49
CA ARG A 378 0.59 25.61 -15.86
C ARG A 378 1.17 24.86 -14.66
N HIS A 379 0.64 25.06 -13.46
CA HIS A 379 1.13 24.35 -12.28
C HIS A 379 0.41 22.98 -12.12
N PRO A 380 1.12 21.84 -12.17
CA PRO A 380 0.49 20.51 -12.23
C PRO A 380 -0.33 20.17 -10.98
N ARG A 381 0.16 20.50 -9.78
CA ARG A 381 -0.58 20.31 -8.52
C ARG A 381 -1.86 21.13 -8.46
N LEU A 382 -1.83 22.35 -9.02
CA LEU A 382 -2.98 23.25 -8.98
C LEU A 382 -4.06 22.82 -9.98
N LEU A 383 -3.66 22.38 -11.17
CA LEU A 383 -4.55 21.77 -12.15
C LEU A 383 -5.22 20.52 -11.57
N THR A 384 -4.44 19.67 -10.89
CA THR A 384 -4.95 18.45 -10.26
C THR A 384 -5.92 18.76 -9.12
N LEU A 385 -5.61 19.75 -8.26
CA LEU A 385 -6.52 20.20 -7.21
C LEU A 385 -7.84 20.74 -7.77
N ARG A 386 -7.79 21.52 -8.86
CA ARG A 386 -9.00 21.99 -9.56
C ARG A 386 -9.79 20.82 -10.16
N ALA A 387 -9.10 19.85 -10.75
CA ALA A 387 -9.71 18.65 -11.31
C ALA A 387 -10.42 17.82 -10.23
N ASP A 388 -9.79 17.64 -9.07
CA ASP A 388 -10.37 16.90 -7.94
C ASP A 388 -11.66 17.55 -7.45
N LEU A 389 -11.69 18.87 -7.29
CA LEU A 389 -12.91 19.59 -6.89
C LEU A 389 -14.04 19.41 -7.90
N LEU A 390 -13.76 19.57 -9.20
CA LEU A 390 -14.74 19.39 -10.26
C LEU A 390 -15.25 17.94 -10.33
N ARG A 391 -14.35 16.96 -10.18
CA ARG A 391 -14.70 15.53 -10.14
C ARG A 391 -15.62 15.23 -8.96
N TRP A 392 -15.30 15.77 -7.78
CA TRP A 392 -16.11 15.55 -6.57
C TRP A 392 -17.49 16.18 -6.67
N GLN A 393 -17.57 17.40 -7.21
CA GLN A 393 -18.84 18.05 -7.49
C GLN A 393 -19.67 17.26 -8.51
N ALA A 394 -19.04 16.76 -9.58
CA ALA A 394 -19.69 15.91 -10.55
C ALA A 394 -20.21 14.61 -9.92
N GLU A 395 -19.39 13.93 -9.11
CA GLU A 395 -19.78 12.72 -8.39
C GLU A 395 -21.00 12.96 -7.50
N HIS A 396 -20.98 14.05 -6.72
CA HIS A 396 -22.10 14.42 -5.86
C HIS A 396 -23.39 14.74 -6.65
N MET A 397 -23.27 15.52 -7.72
CA MET A 397 -24.41 15.85 -8.60
C MET A 397 -24.99 14.59 -9.27
N LYS A 398 -24.12 13.68 -9.74
CA LYS A 398 -24.52 12.39 -10.32
C LYS A 398 -25.31 11.56 -9.31
N ASP A 399 -24.80 11.44 -8.09
CA ASP A 399 -25.47 10.74 -7.00
C ASP A 399 -26.86 11.32 -6.72
N MET A 400 -27.05 12.64 -6.84
CA MET A 400 -28.34 13.31 -6.66
C MET A 400 -29.27 13.24 -7.87
N GLY A 401 -28.81 12.71 -9.01
CA GLY A 401 -29.58 12.69 -10.26
C GLY A 401 -29.60 14.04 -10.99
N ASP A 402 -28.70 14.97 -10.66
CA ASP A 402 -28.60 16.28 -11.32
C ASP A 402 -27.82 16.15 -12.63
N ALA A 403 -28.47 16.43 -13.76
CA ALA A 403 -27.89 16.30 -15.11
C ALA A 403 -26.65 17.17 -15.39
N GLY A 404 -26.37 18.19 -14.55
CA GLY A 404 -25.19 19.06 -14.67
C GLY A 404 -23.86 18.39 -14.31
N TRP A 405 -23.86 17.15 -13.84
CA TRP A 405 -22.63 16.45 -13.44
C TRP A 405 -21.66 16.16 -14.60
N LEU A 406 -22.18 15.83 -15.79
CA LEU A 406 -21.36 15.30 -16.88
C LEU A 406 -20.37 16.35 -17.47
N PRO A 407 -20.77 17.61 -17.71
CA PRO A 407 -19.84 18.67 -18.10
C PRO A 407 -18.69 18.85 -17.09
N LEU A 408 -18.98 18.83 -15.78
CA LEU A 408 -17.96 18.99 -14.74
C LEU A 408 -16.96 17.82 -14.72
N ALA A 409 -17.43 16.59 -14.89
CA ALA A 409 -16.54 15.42 -15.01
C ALA A 409 -15.61 15.52 -16.24
N ARG A 410 -16.12 16.02 -17.37
CA ARG A 410 -15.31 16.24 -18.58
C ARG A 410 -14.29 17.36 -18.41
N GLU A 411 -14.65 18.44 -17.72
CA GLU A 411 -13.71 19.52 -17.37
C GLU A 411 -12.60 19.00 -16.44
N ALA A 412 -12.95 18.25 -15.40
CA ALA A 412 -11.99 17.61 -14.50
C ALA A 412 -10.98 16.74 -15.27
N ARG A 413 -11.46 15.90 -16.20
CA ARG A 413 -10.60 15.10 -17.09
C ARG A 413 -9.59 15.98 -17.85
N GLY A 414 -10.05 17.10 -18.41
CA GLY A 414 -9.18 18.03 -19.14
C GLY A 414 -8.04 18.57 -18.27
N HIS A 415 -8.33 18.90 -17.01
CA HIS A 415 -7.33 19.38 -16.06
C HIS A 415 -6.31 18.30 -15.66
N TYR A 416 -6.74 17.05 -15.42
CA TYR A 416 -5.80 15.95 -15.15
C TYR A 416 -4.87 15.71 -16.35
N ARG A 417 -5.42 15.68 -17.58
CA ARG A 417 -4.62 15.57 -18.80
C ARG A 417 -3.62 16.72 -18.96
N GLY A 418 -4.05 17.94 -18.61
CA GLY A 418 -3.17 19.10 -18.58
C GLY A 418 -2.01 18.94 -17.59
N ALA A 419 -2.30 18.48 -16.37
CA ALA A 419 -1.29 18.23 -15.35
C ALA A 419 -0.28 17.16 -15.80
N ILE A 420 -0.76 16.03 -16.33
CA ILE A 420 0.08 14.95 -16.88
C ILE A 420 0.95 15.43 -18.06
N GLY A 421 0.39 16.29 -18.92
CA GLY A 421 1.12 16.88 -20.04
C GLY A 421 2.25 17.82 -19.61
N ILE A 422 2.17 18.39 -18.40
CA ILE A 422 3.20 19.26 -17.82
C ILE A 422 4.23 18.45 -17.03
N ASP A 423 3.77 17.50 -16.22
CA ASP A 423 4.58 16.66 -15.34
C ASP A 423 4.13 15.20 -15.51
N ARG A 424 4.86 14.46 -16.33
CA ARG A 424 4.54 13.07 -16.68
C ARG A 424 4.75 12.10 -15.52
N ASP A 425 5.42 12.54 -14.48
CA ASP A 425 5.77 11.77 -13.29
C ASP A 425 4.96 12.23 -12.07
N TYR A 426 3.77 12.81 -12.32
CA TYR A 426 2.85 13.23 -11.28
C TYR A 426 1.69 12.23 -11.09
N PRO A 427 1.86 11.18 -10.27
CA PRO A 427 0.91 10.07 -10.19
C PRO A 427 -0.44 10.47 -9.61
N ALA A 428 -0.52 11.54 -8.80
CA ALA A 428 -1.81 12.08 -8.34
C ALA A 428 -2.77 12.40 -9.50
N ALA A 429 -2.23 12.98 -10.59
CA ALA A 429 -3.03 13.31 -11.76
C ALA A 429 -3.51 12.07 -12.52
N TYR A 430 -2.69 11.01 -12.60
CA TYR A 430 -3.08 9.73 -13.20
C TYR A 430 -4.14 9.01 -12.38
N HIS A 431 -3.99 8.99 -11.06
CA HIS A 431 -5.00 8.43 -10.16
C HIS A 431 -6.34 9.17 -10.32
N GLY A 432 -6.32 10.51 -10.30
CA GLY A 432 -7.50 11.34 -10.52
C GLY A 432 -8.13 11.13 -11.91
N LEU A 433 -7.31 10.95 -12.94
CA LEU A 433 -7.75 10.61 -14.30
C LEU A 433 -8.50 9.26 -14.31
N GLY A 434 -7.92 8.22 -13.72
CA GLY A 434 -8.59 6.92 -13.60
C GLY A 434 -9.94 7.04 -12.88
N MET A 435 -9.95 7.78 -11.77
CA MET A 435 -11.16 7.98 -10.96
C MET A 435 -12.26 8.74 -11.70
N VAL A 436 -11.95 9.73 -12.55
CA VAL A 436 -12.99 10.44 -13.30
C VAL A 436 -13.66 9.54 -14.35
N TYR A 437 -12.95 8.58 -14.93
CA TYR A 437 -13.52 7.60 -15.86
C TYR A 437 -14.48 6.59 -15.21
N ARG A 438 -14.50 6.49 -13.88
CA ARG A 438 -15.55 5.75 -13.16
C ARG A 438 -16.88 6.49 -13.18
N LEU A 439 -16.86 7.82 -13.30
CA LEU A 439 -18.08 8.63 -13.40
C LEU A 439 -18.60 8.65 -14.84
N LEU A 440 -17.68 8.76 -15.80
CA LEU A 440 -17.98 8.96 -17.21
C LEU A 440 -18.71 7.75 -17.85
N PRO A 441 -19.60 8.01 -18.84
CA PRO A 441 -20.31 6.95 -19.57
C PRO A 441 -19.36 5.99 -20.31
N ALA A 442 -19.85 4.78 -20.60
CA ALA A 442 -19.06 3.73 -21.25
C ALA A 442 -18.53 4.05 -22.67
N GLY A 443 -19.06 5.08 -23.34
CA GLY A 443 -18.58 5.52 -24.66
C GLY A 443 -17.33 6.42 -24.63
N GLU A 444 -16.81 6.76 -23.45
CA GLU A 444 -15.57 7.53 -23.29
C GLU A 444 -14.35 6.56 -23.28
N PRO A 445 -13.15 6.99 -23.72
CA PRO A 445 -12.01 6.09 -23.96
C PRO A 445 -11.43 5.53 -22.65
N LEU A 446 -11.84 4.30 -22.30
CA LEU A 446 -11.42 3.63 -21.07
C LEU A 446 -9.93 3.29 -21.01
N GLU A 447 -9.22 3.33 -22.15
CA GLU A 447 -7.76 3.21 -22.22
C GLU A 447 -7.05 4.23 -21.33
N GLU A 448 -7.59 5.46 -21.23
CA GLU A 448 -7.04 6.49 -20.34
C GLU A 448 -7.25 6.13 -18.86
N ALA A 449 -8.35 5.42 -18.54
CA ALA A 449 -8.59 4.94 -17.18
C ALA A 449 -7.59 3.86 -16.78
N VAL A 450 -7.33 2.92 -17.70
CA VAL A 450 -6.33 1.86 -17.54
C VAL A 450 -4.94 2.48 -17.35
N ALA A 451 -4.52 3.37 -18.24
CA ALA A 451 -3.23 4.06 -18.12
C ALA A 451 -3.11 4.86 -16.81
N GLY A 452 -4.20 5.50 -16.38
CA GLY A 452 -4.30 6.23 -15.12
C GLY A 452 -4.06 5.33 -13.90
N PHE A 453 -4.83 4.25 -13.78
CA PHE A 453 -4.72 3.34 -12.64
C PHE A 453 -3.44 2.49 -12.66
N ASP A 454 -3.01 2.02 -13.84
CA ASP A 454 -1.77 1.26 -13.99
C ASP A 454 -0.57 2.10 -13.51
N THR A 455 -0.46 3.34 -14.00
CA THR A 455 0.59 4.27 -13.55
C THR A 455 0.46 4.55 -12.05
N ALA A 456 -0.73 4.91 -11.56
CA ALA A 456 -0.93 5.21 -10.13
C ALA A 456 -0.66 4.02 -9.20
N SER A 457 -0.86 2.79 -9.69
CA SER A 457 -0.65 1.57 -8.90
C SER A 457 0.81 1.32 -8.55
N ILE A 458 1.74 1.77 -9.40
CA ILE A 458 3.19 1.72 -9.15
C ILE A 458 3.55 2.50 -7.88
N TYR A 459 2.91 3.66 -7.68
CA TYR A 459 3.21 4.58 -6.59
C TYR A 459 2.41 4.29 -5.33
N THR A 460 1.10 4.00 -5.48
CA THR A 460 0.21 3.82 -4.32
C THR A 460 0.24 2.40 -3.77
N ARG A 461 0.36 1.40 -4.66
CA ARG A 461 0.16 -0.02 -4.36
C ARG A 461 -1.11 -0.30 -3.55
N ALA A 462 -2.11 0.57 -3.68
CA ALA A 462 -3.34 0.47 -2.95
C ALA A 462 -4.23 -0.62 -3.59
N PRO A 463 -4.77 -1.56 -2.80
CA PRO A 463 -5.66 -2.62 -3.30
C PRO A 463 -6.83 -2.07 -4.14
N GLU A 464 -7.36 -0.92 -3.76
CA GLU A 464 -8.47 -0.25 -4.43
C GLU A 464 -8.07 0.24 -5.83
N THR A 465 -6.85 0.76 -5.99
CA THR A 465 -6.31 1.17 -7.29
C THR A 465 -6.24 -0.02 -8.24
N PHE A 466 -5.75 -1.17 -7.76
CA PHE A 466 -5.72 -2.41 -8.54
C PHE A 466 -7.13 -2.93 -8.85
N SER A 467 -8.05 -2.86 -7.89
CA SER A 467 -9.46 -3.26 -8.08
C SER A 467 -10.15 -2.38 -9.14
N HIS A 468 -9.83 -1.09 -9.17
CA HIS A 468 -10.33 -0.17 -10.20
C HIS A 468 -9.70 -0.42 -11.56
N LEU A 469 -8.40 -0.73 -11.62
CA LEU A 469 -7.73 -1.17 -12.84
C LEU A 469 -8.38 -2.43 -13.41
N ALA A 470 -8.58 -3.46 -12.57
CA ALA A 470 -9.28 -4.68 -12.95
C ALA A 470 -10.69 -4.39 -13.49
N SER A 471 -11.45 -3.54 -12.81
CA SER A 471 -12.80 -3.15 -13.24
C SER A 471 -12.80 -2.45 -14.60
N ALA A 472 -11.82 -1.57 -14.87
CA ALA A 472 -11.66 -0.92 -16.17
C ALA A 472 -11.34 -1.94 -17.28
N LEU A 473 -10.43 -2.88 -17.02
CA LEU A 473 -10.02 -3.93 -17.95
C LEU A 473 -11.16 -4.92 -18.25
N ILE A 474 -11.97 -5.26 -17.25
CA ILE A 474 -13.18 -6.09 -17.43
C ILE A 474 -14.16 -5.38 -18.38
N ARG A 475 -14.41 -4.09 -18.18
CA ARG A 475 -15.28 -3.29 -19.06
C ARG A 475 -14.75 -3.20 -20.50
N MET A 476 -13.44 -3.31 -20.68
CA MET A 476 -12.77 -3.35 -21.98
C MET A 476 -12.66 -4.76 -22.58
N ASN A 477 -13.23 -5.78 -21.93
CA ASN A 477 -13.12 -7.18 -22.33
C ASN A 477 -11.66 -7.68 -22.44
N LYS A 478 -10.83 -7.27 -21.47
CA LYS A 478 -9.40 -7.66 -21.33
C LYS A 478 -9.18 -8.53 -20.08
N PRO A 479 -9.70 -9.77 -20.05
CA PRO A 479 -9.74 -10.59 -18.83
C PRO A 479 -8.37 -10.98 -18.28
N MET A 480 -7.36 -11.23 -19.12
CA MET A 480 -6.02 -11.61 -18.65
C MET A 480 -5.27 -10.44 -18.01
N GLU A 481 -5.43 -9.23 -18.55
CA GLU A 481 -4.90 -8.02 -17.92
C GLU A 481 -5.63 -7.76 -16.60
N ALA A 482 -6.96 -7.93 -16.57
CA ALA A 482 -7.76 -7.80 -15.36
C ALA A 482 -7.34 -8.79 -14.26
N LEU A 483 -7.06 -10.05 -14.63
CA LEU A 483 -6.59 -11.08 -13.72
C LEU A 483 -5.28 -10.68 -13.03
N SER A 484 -4.33 -10.09 -13.78
CA SER A 484 -3.09 -9.57 -13.18
C SER A 484 -3.37 -8.46 -12.16
N ALA A 485 -4.30 -7.57 -12.46
CA ALA A 485 -4.71 -6.51 -11.53
C ALA A 485 -5.44 -7.07 -10.29
N LEU A 486 -6.32 -8.07 -10.45
CA LEU A 486 -7.00 -8.74 -9.33
C LEU A 486 -6.02 -9.46 -8.40
N ARG A 487 -5.03 -10.14 -8.96
CA ARG A 487 -3.94 -10.76 -8.20
C ARG A 487 -3.23 -9.73 -7.32
N SER A 488 -2.88 -8.57 -7.88
CA SER A 488 -2.33 -7.47 -7.09
C SER A 488 -3.31 -6.92 -6.06
N ALA A 489 -4.58 -6.73 -6.42
CA ALA A 489 -5.61 -6.29 -5.46
C ALA A 489 -5.67 -7.21 -4.24
N VAL A 490 -5.75 -8.53 -4.46
CA VAL A 490 -5.77 -9.54 -3.39
C VAL A 490 -4.46 -9.55 -2.62
N ALA A 491 -3.30 -9.54 -3.29
CA ALA A 491 -1.99 -9.62 -2.66
C ALA A 491 -1.67 -8.42 -1.75
N PHE A 492 -2.16 -7.23 -2.08
CA PHE A 492 -2.00 -6.02 -1.26
C PHE A 492 -3.15 -5.80 -0.26
N SER A 493 -4.29 -6.49 -0.44
CA SER A 493 -5.47 -6.32 0.41
C SER A 493 -5.36 -7.01 1.78
N LYS A 494 -6.09 -6.47 2.74
CA LYS A 494 -6.35 -7.09 4.04
C LYS A 494 -7.82 -7.52 4.13
N PRO A 495 -8.18 -8.52 4.96
CA PRO A 495 -9.57 -8.78 5.30
C PRO A 495 -10.26 -7.51 5.83
N PRO A 496 -11.55 -7.28 5.52
CA PRO A 496 -12.45 -8.13 4.72
C PRO A 496 -12.35 -7.88 3.21
N LEU A 497 -11.71 -6.80 2.76
CA LEU A 497 -11.58 -6.46 1.33
C LEU A 497 -10.91 -7.60 0.54
N ARG A 498 -9.90 -8.24 1.14
CA ARG A 498 -9.22 -9.40 0.58
C ARG A 498 -10.18 -10.51 0.21
N ASP A 499 -11.11 -10.84 1.10
CA ASP A 499 -12.00 -11.96 0.87
C ASP A 499 -12.93 -11.66 -0.31
N THR A 500 -13.52 -10.46 -0.35
CA THR A 500 -14.39 -10.08 -1.47
C THR A 500 -13.67 -10.07 -2.83
N GLU A 501 -12.43 -9.58 -2.90
CA GLU A 501 -11.66 -9.61 -4.14
C GLU A 501 -11.11 -11.02 -4.44
N ALA A 502 -10.91 -11.88 -3.44
CA ALA A 502 -10.47 -13.26 -3.61
C ALA A 502 -11.50 -14.12 -4.35
N LEU A 503 -12.80 -13.97 -4.07
CA LEU A 503 -13.82 -14.69 -4.86
C LEU A 503 -13.85 -14.25 -6.33
N LEU A 504 -13.68 -12.94 -6.57
CA LEU A 504 -13.61 -12.42 -7.92
C LEU A 504 -12.34 -12.95 -8.63
N LEU A 505 -11.20 -12.93 -7.94
CA LEU A 505 -9.96 -13.54 -8.41
C LEU A 505 -10.16 -15.02 -8.76
N ASP A 506 -10.68 -15.82 -7.83
CA ASP A 506 -10.92 -17.26 -8.02
C ASP A 506 -11.85 -17.52 -9.22
N ASN A 507 -12.89 -16.70 -9.42
CA ASN A 507 -13.75 -16.81 -10.59
C ASN A 507 -12.99 -16.54 -11.90
N PHE A 508 -12.08 -15.56 -11.92
CA PHE A 508 -11.27 -15.24 -13.10
C PHE A 508 -10.13 -16.24 -13.34
N GLU A 509 -9.49 -16.75 -12.28
CA GLU A 509 -8.48 -17.83 -12.37
C GLU A 509 -9.10 -19.08 -12.99
N LEU A 510 -10.29 -19.46 -12.52
CA LEU A 510 -11.08 -20.55 -13.09
C LEU A 510 -11.27 -20.37 -14.61
N LEU A 511 -11.61 -19.16 -15.07
CA LEU A 511 -11.78 -18.87 -16.50
C LEU A 511 -10.47 -18.87 -17.27
N GLY A 512 -9.40 -18.36 -16.67
CA GLY A 512 -8.05 -18.41 -17.23
C GLY A 512 -7.58 -19.84 -17.46
N ASP A 513 -7.82 -20.73 -16.49
CA ASP A 513 -7.52 -22.16 -16.62
C ASP A 513 -8.31 -22.82 -17.74
N LEU A 514 -9.63 -22.59 -17.79
CA LEU A 514 -10.54 -23.16 -18.79
C LEU A 514 -10.25 -22.66 -20.23
N ALA A 515 -9.45 -21.61 -20.39
CA ALA A 515 -8.96 -21.15 -21.69
C ALA A 515 -7.79 -21.99 -22.23
N ASN A 516 -7.15 -22.82 -21.39
CA ASN A 516 -6.04 -23.68 -21.78
C ASN A 516 -6.52 -25.10 -22.13
N ASP A 517 -5.71 -25.81 -22.94
CA ASP A 517 -5.94 -27.21 -23.23
C ASP A 517 -5.63 -28.07 -21.99
N ALA A 518 -6.61 -28.90 -21.60
CA ALA A 518 -6.45 -29.86 -20.52
C ALA A 518 -6.07 -31.25 -21.05
N LYS A 519 -5.42 -32.03 -20.20
CA LYS A 519 -5.19 -33.47 -20.44
C LYS A 519 -6.22 -34.27 -19.68
N THR A 520 -6.61 -35.43 -20.21
CA THR A 520 -7.43 -36.39 -19.47
C THR A 520 -6.65 -36.93 -18.28
N SER A 521 -7.24 -36.90 -17.10
CA SER A 521 -6.64 -37.40 -15.86
C SER A 521 -7.70 -38.17 -15.07
N GLY A 522 -7.55 -39.49 -14.97
CA GLY A 522 -8.55 -40.38 -14.38
C GLY A 522 -9.93 -40.23 -15.04
N ALA A 523 -10.94 -39.89 -14.24
CA ALA A 523 -12.32 -39.68 -14.69
C ALA A 523 -12.64 -38.22 -15.07
N GLY A 524 -11.64 -37.37 -15.29
CA GLY A 524 -11.83 -35.95 -15.56
C GLY A 524 -10.67 -35.31 -16.34
N LEU A 525 -10.35 -34.06 -16.02
CA LEU A 525 -9.36 -33.25 -16.73
C LEU A 525 -8.34 -32.62 -15.77
N GLU A 526 -7.13 -32.41 -16.26
CA GLU A 526 -6.03 -31.74 -15.56
C GLU A 526 -5.45 -30.64 -16.45
N TYR A 527 -5.43 -29.41 -15.92
CA TYR A 527 -4.95 -28.22 -16.61
C TYR A 527 -3.47 -27.97 -16.33
N PRO A 528 -2.75 -27.21 -17.18
CA PRO A 528 -1.33 -26.92 -16.99
C PRO A 528 -0.98 -26.25 -15.65
N SER A 529 -1.92 -25.52 -15.06
CA SER A 529 -1.80 -24.91 -13.74
C SER A 529 -1.80 -25.92 -12.59
N GLY A 530 -2.20 -27.17 -12.84
CA GLY A 530 -2.48 -28.19 -11.82
C GLY A 530 -3.93 -28.18 -11.34
N THR A 531 -4.79 -27.33 -11.92
CA THR A 531 -6.23 -27.37 -11.66
C THR A 531 -6.83 -28.69 -12.15
N LEU A 532 -7.65 -29.32 -11.30
CA LEU A 532 -8.26 -30.62 -11.54
C LEU A 532 -9.77 -30.46 -11.70
N TYR A 533 -10.33 -31.02 -12.77
CA TYR A 533 -11.75 -31.16 -12.97
C TYR A 533 -12.18 -32.61 -12.81
N ALA A 534 -13.23 -32.85 -12.04
CA ALA A 534 -13.90 -34.14 -11.88
C ALA A 534 -15.37 -34.00 -12.30
N GLY A 535 -15.77 -34.69 -13.36
CA GLY A 535 -17.13 -34.64 -13.88
C GLY A 535 -17.22 -35.06 -15.36
N PRO A 536 -18.41 -34.98 -15.96
CA PRO A 536 -18.59 -35.32 -17.37
C PRO A 536 -17.77 -34.43 -18.30
N VAL A 537 -17.20 -35.02 -19.34
CA VAL A 537 -16.39 -34.33 -20.34
C VAL A 537 -17.04 -34.48 -21.70
N ALA A 538 -17.20 -33.37 -22.42
CA ALA A 538 -17.64 -33.36 -23.81
C ALA A 538 -16.69 -32.49 -24.64
N ASN A 539 -16.21 -32.99 -25.78
CA ASN A 539 -15.27 -32.28 -26.66
C ASN A 539 -14.01 -31.77 -25.92
N ASN A 540 -13.43 -32.61 -25.05
CA ASN A 540 -12.28 -32.28 -24.19
C ASN A 540 -12.51 -31.07 -23.26
N LYS A 541 -13.77 -30.78 -22.93
CA LYS A 541 -14.16 -29.68 -22.04
C LYS A 541 -15.12 -30.15 -20.95
N PRO A 542 -15.13 -29.48 -19.78
CA PRO A 542 -16.13 -29.71 -18.74
C PRO A 542 -17.57 -29.57 -19.26
N GLU A 543 -18.44 -30.51 -18.88
CA GLU A 543 -19.86 -30.51 -19.26
C GLU A 543 -20.73 -31.09 -18.13
N GLY A 544 -21.97 -30.65 -18.00
CA GLY A 544 -22.86 -31.14 -16.95
C GLY A 544 -22.38 -30.76 -15.55
N VAL A 545 -22.78 -31.53 -14.53
CA VAL A 545 -22.42 -31.23 -13.13
C VAL A 545 -21.04 -31.80 -12.81
N GLY A 546 -20.14 -30.96 -12.34
CA GLY A 546 -18.79 -31.38 -11.93
C GLY A 546 -18.18 -30.45 -10.89
N LYS A 547 -16.94 -30.78 -10.51
CA LYS A 547 -16.15 -30.02 -9.54
C LYS A 547 -14.77 -29.71 -10.11
N MET A 548 -14.36 -28.45 -10.00
CA MET A 548 -13.06 -27.96 -10.44
C MET A 548 -12.30 -27.42 -9.22
N THR A 549 -11.12 -27.97 -8.94
CA THR A 549 -10.29 -27.65 -7.77
C THR A 549 -8.98 -27.02 -8.22
N MET A 550 -8.71 -25.80 -7.77
CA MET A 550 -7.50 -25.04 -8.08
C MET A 550 -6.36 -25.41 -7.10
N PRO A 551 -5.08 -25.20 -7.46
CA PRO A 551 -3.94 -25.51 -6.59
C PRO A 551 -3.95 -24.73 -5.26
N SER A 552 -4.58 -23.55 -5.24
CA SER A 552 -4.81 -22.75 -4.03
C SER A 552 -5.65 -23.49 -2.98
N GLY A 553 -6.48 -24.45 -3.42
CA GLY A 553 -7.48 -25.12 -2.59
C GLY A 553 -8.90 -24.57 -2.82
N SER A 554 -9.03 -23.42 -3.51
CA SER A 554 -10.32 -22.91 -3.98
C SER A 554 -10.97 -23.91 -4.94
N TYR A 555 -12.31 -23.97 -4.97
CA TYR A 555 -13.02 -24.85 -5.89
C TYR A 555 -14.36 -24.30 -6.34
N TYR A 556 -14.75 -24.65 -7.57
CA TYR A 556 -16.10 -24.51 -8.09
C TYR A 556 -16.78 -25.87 -8.16
N GLU A 557 -18.04 -25.94 -7.76
CA GLU A 557 -18.90 -27.11 -7.90
C GLU A 557 -20.26 -26.68 -8.46
N GLY A 558 -20.66 -27.26 -9.59
CA GLY A 558 -21.90 -26.85 -10.24
C GLY A 558 -21.99 -27.31 -11.68
N ALA A 559 -22.95 -26.74 -12.40
CA ALA A 559 -23.12 -27.04 -13.80
C ALA A 559 -22.05 -26.34 -14.67
N PHE A 560 -21.63 -27.04 -15.71
CA PHE A 560 -20.78 -26.59 -16.78
C PHE A 560 -21.53 -26.75 -18.10
N ALA A 561 -21.33 -25.81 -19.01
CA ALA A 561 -21.81 -25.90 -20.38
C ALA A 561 -20.72 -25.40 -21.32
N ARG A 562 -20.32 -26.23 -22.29
CA ARG A 562 -19.27 -25.90 -23.28
C ARG A 562 -17.93 -25.50 -22.63
N GLY A 563 -17.60 -26.14 -21.50
CA GLY A 563 -16.38 -25.90 -20.76
C GLY A 563 -16.38 -24.71 -19.81
N LEU A 564 -17.50 -24.02 -19.62
CA LEU A 564 -17.59 -22.87 -18.70
C LEU A 564 -18.63 -23.12 -17.60
N PRO A 565 -18.43 -22.60 -16.38
CA PRO A 565 -19.45 -22.55 -15.35
C PRO A 565 -20.76 -21.94 -15.89
N HIS A 566 -21.87 -22.62 -15.63
CA HIS A 566 -23.17 -22.18 -16.11
C HIS A 566 -24.30 -22.62 -15.18
N GLY A 567 -25.38 -21.84 -15.14
CA GLY A 567 -26.54 -22.15 -14.29
C GLY A 567 -26.19 -21.98 -12.81
N ARG A 568 -26.68 -22.87 -11.94
CA ARG A 568 -26.40 -22.80 -10.51
C ARG A 568 -25.08 -23.49 -10.19
N GLY A 569 -24.27 -22.82 -9.38
CA GLY A 569 -23.01 -23.35 -8.87
C GLY A 569 -22.62 -22.74 -7.54
N LYS A 570 -21.53 -23.27 -6.99
CA LYS A 570 -20.93 -22.87 -5.72
C LYS A 570 -19.44 -22.66 -5.95
N LEU A 571 -18.93 -21.46 -5.69
CA LEU A 571 -17.49 -21.17 -5.64
C LEU A 571 -17.08 -21.01 -4.17
N VAL A 572 -16.00 -21.65 -3.78
CA VAL A 572 -15.43 -21.58 -2.43
C VAL A 572 -13.97 -21.19 -2.54
N SER A 573 -13.56 -20.14 -1.83
CA SER A 573 -12.17 -19.70 -1.76
C SER A 573 -11.34 -20.54 -0.77
N ASP A 574 -10.02 -20.45 -0.87
CA ASP A 574 -9.06 -21.02 0.09
C ASP A 574 -9.17 -20.40 1.51
N SER A 575 -9.78 -19.21 1.63
CA SER A 575 -10.12 -18.56 2.90
C SER A 575 -11.45 -19.05 3.49
N GLY A 576 -12.24 -19.82 2.73
CA GLY A 576 -13.54 -20.34 3.16
C GLY A 576 -14.72 -19.41 2.88
N LEU A 577 -14.52 -18.33 2.12
CA LEU A 577 -15.59 -17.50 1.60
C LEU A 577 -16.36 -18.30 0.53
N VAL A 578 -17.69 -18.28 0.61
CA VAL A 578 -18.55 -19.09 -0.27
C VAL A 578 -19.45 -18.17 -1.07
N TYR A 579 -19.48 -18.32 -2.40
CA TYR A 579 -20.55 -17.84 -3.25
C TYR A 579 -21.39 -19.01 -3.74
N GLN A 580 -22.71 -18.90 -3.65
CA GLN A 580 -23.64 -19.85 -4.24
C GLN A 580 -24.70 -19.08 -5.02
N GLY A 581 -24.82 -19.35 -6.32
CA GLY A 581 -25.72 -18.58 -7.16
C GLY A 581 -25.63 -18.91 -8.63
N GLU A 582 -26.06 -17.96 -9.43
CA GLU A 582 -26.11 -18.06 -10.89
C GLU A 582 -24.76 -17.70 -11.53
N PHE A 583 -24.41 -18.48 -12.55
CA PHE A 583 -23.26 -18.30 -13.42
C PHE A 583 -23.73 -18.24 -14.87
N GLU A 584 -23.28 -17.24 -15.60
CA GLU A 584 -23.53 -17.08 -17.04
C GLU A 584 -22.19 -16.97 -17.76
N ARG A 585 -21.91 -17.92 -18.67
CA ARG A 585 -20.66 -17.98 -19.45
C ARG A 585 -19.42 -17.85 -18.56
N GLY A 586 -19.45 -18.53 -17.42
CA GLY A 586 -18.34 -18.56 -16.49
C GLY A 586 -18.29 -17.43 -15.46
N ILE A 587 -19.10 -16.38 -15.59
CA ILE A 587 -19.12 -15.23 -14.67
C ILE A 587 -20.28 -15.37 -13.69
N ALA A 588 -20.03 -15.16 -12.40
CA ALA A 588 -21.08 -15.03 -11.41
C ALA A 588 -21.91 -13.76 -11.65
N ARG A 589 -23.16 -13.95 -12.05
CA ARG A 589 -24.13 -12.90 -12.37
C ARG A 589 -25.53 -13.42 -12.17
N GLY A 590 -26.41 -12.60 -11.61
CA GLY A 590 -27.80 -12.97 -11.34
C GLY A 590 -28.06 -13.06 -9.85
N GLN A 591 -28.94 -13.95 -9.39
CA GLN A 591 -29.19 -14.13 -7.95
C GLN A 591 -28.11 -15.00 -7.30
N GLY A 592 -27.66 -14.60 -6.12
CA GLY A 592 -26.68 -15.37 -5.35
C GLY A 592 -26.63 -15.00 -3.87
N GLU A 593 -25.93 -15.84 -3.14
CA GLU A 593 -25.65 -15.72 -1.72
C GLU A 593 -24.14 -15.82 -1.49
N VAL A 594 -23.59 -14.91 -0.69
CA VAL A 594 -22.20 -14.92 -0.25
C VAL A 594 -22.19 -15.15 1.26
N THR A 595 -21.40 -16.11 1.74
CA THR A 595 -21.21 -16.38 3.17
C THR A 595 -19.74 -16.20 3.52
N PHE A 596 -19.48 -15.30 4.47
CA PHE A 596 -18.13 -14.89 4.85
C PHE A 596 -17.51 -15.83 5.89
N PRO A 597 -16.16 -15.94 5.93
CA PRO A 597 -15.47 -16.72 6.95
C PRO A 597 -15.80 -16.25 8.37
N ALA A 598 -15.76 -17.17 9.34
CA ALA A 598 -16.00 -16.85 10.74
C ALA A 598 -15.03 -15.74 11.22
N GLY A 599 -15.57 -14.76 11.96
CA GLY A 599 -14.81 -13.61 12.46
C GLY A 599 -14.79 -12.40 11.51
N SER A 600 -15.37 -12.50 10.31
CA SER A 600 -15.54 -11.37 9.39
C SER A 600 -16.57 -10.35 9.90
N GLU A 601 -16.40 -9.08 9.53
CA GLU A 601 -17.40 -8.02 9.81
C GLU A 601 -18.70 -8.25 9.02
N ALA A 602 -18.58 -8.62 7.74
CA ALA A 602 -19.70 -9.12 6.95
C ALA A 602 -19.93 -10.59 7.30
N ILE A 603 -21.20 -10.99 7.41
CA ILE A 603 -21.60 -12.36 7.75
C ILE A 603 -22.16 -13.04 6.50
N SER A 604 -23.11 -12.39 5.84
CA SER A 604 -23.67 -12.87 4.59
C SER A 604 -24.21 -11.74 3.72
N TYR A 605 -24.28 -12.01 2.42
CA TYR A 605 -25.01 -11.20 1.45
C TYR A 605 -25.97 -12.10 0.66
N LYS A 606 -27.17 -11.63 0.38
CA LYS A 606 -28.13 -12.31 -0.49
C LYS A 606 -28.79 -11.31 -1.42
N GLY A 607 -28.69 -11.54 -2.72
CA GLY A 607 -29.31 -10.66 -3.70
C GLY A 607 -28.69 -10.82 -5.07
N ARG A 608 -28.81 -9.77 -5.87
CA ARG A 608 -28.25 -9.78 -7.22
C ARG A 608 -26.74 -9.50 -7.17
N VAL A 609 -25.97 -10.27 -7.92
CA VAL A 609 -24.53 -10.04 -8.12
C VAL A 609 -24.24 -9.77 -9.60
N ASP A 610 -23.16 -9.02 -9.82
CA ASP A 610 -22.52 -8.86 -11.12
C ASP A 610 -21.01 -8.94 -10.94
N HIS A 611 -20.34 -9.84 -11.67
CA HIS A 611 -18.91 -10.12 -11.49
C HIS A 611 -18.54 -10.35 -10.01
N MET A 612 -19.26 -11.25 -9.34
CA MET A 612 -19.12 -11.54 -7.89
C MET A 612 -19.39 -10.38 -6.92
N LYS A 613 -19.68 -9.16 -7.40
CA LYS A 613 -19.95 -7.99 -6.56
C LYS A 613 -21.46 -7.80 -6.37
N PRO A 614 -21.93 -7.49 -5.14
CA PRO A 614 -23.31 -7.05 -4.91
C PRO A 614 -23.75 -5.95 -5.89
N SER A 615 -24.92 -6.10 -6.50
CA SER A 615 -25.47 -5.16 -7.47
C SER A 615 -27.00 -5.17 -7.46
N GLY A 616 -27.64 -4.03 -7.71
CA GLY A 616 -29.10 -3.93 -7.63
C GLY A 616 -29.62 -4.30 -6.24
N LYS A 617 -30.79 -4.92 -6.13
CA LYS A 617 -31.41 -5.19 -4.82
C LYS A 617 -30.75 -6.37 -4.10
N GLY A 618 -30.54 -6.22 -2.80
CA GLY A 618 -30.06 -7.29 -1.93
C GLY A 618 -30.17 -7.00 -0.44
N GLU A 619 -29.70 -7.95 0.36
CA GLU A 619 -29.62 -7.92 1.81
C GLU A 619 -28.18 -8.24 2.23
N LEU A 620 -27.59 -7.39 3.08
CA LEU A 620 -26.27 -7.58 3.67
C LEU A 620 -26.41 -7.67 5.19
N LEU A 621 -25.95 -8.78 5.76
CA LEU A 621 -25.84 -8.97 7.20
C LEU A 621 -24.39 -8.76 7.63
N THR A 622 -24.20 -7.90 8.62
CA THR A 622 -22.90 -7.61 9.25
C THR A 622 -23.00 -7.77 10.77
N THR A 623 -21.86 -7.74 11.46
CA THR A 623 -21.80 -7.68 12.93
C THR A 623 -22.41 -6.39 13.50
N ALA A 624 -22.47 -5.32 12.70
CA ALA A 624 -23.07 -4.04 13.08
C ALA A 624 -24.59 -3.99 12.87
N GLY A 625 -25.13 -4.77 11.93
CA GLY A 625 -26.55 -4.76 11.60
C GLY A 625 -26.85 -5.35 10.22
N ARG A 626 -28.14 -5.30 9.86
CA ARG A 626 -28.68 -5.79 8.58
C ARG A 626 -29.05 -4.62 7.69
N TYR A 627 -28.56 -4.60 6.46
CA TYR A 627 -28.98 -3.65 5.42
C TYR A 627 -29.83 -4.36 4.36
N VAL A 628 -30.94 -3.75 3.96
CA VAL A 628 -31.78 -4.18 2.83
C VAL A 628 -31.97 -3.00 1.89
N GLY A 629 -31.54 -3.12 0.65
CA GLY A 629 -31.60 -2.00 -0.30
C GLY A 629 -30.90 -2.28 -1.61
N GLU A 630 -30.48 -1.20 -2.27
CA GLU A 630 -29.75 -1.26 -3.54
C GLU A 630 -28.23 -1.31 -3.32
N PHE A 631 -27.53 -1.89 -4.29
CA PHE A 631 -26.09 -2.04 -4.30
C PHE A 631 -25.56 -1.62 -5.68
N GLU A 632 -24.40 -0.99 -5.69
CA GLU A 632 -23.66 -0.65 -6.91
C GLU A 632 -22.17 -0.93 -6.67
N ASP A 633 -21.54 -1.70 -7.56
CA ASP A 633 -20.13 -2.12 -7.47
C ASP A 633 -19.74 -2.66 -6.08
N GLY A 634 -20.62 -3.47 -5.47
CA GLY A 634 -20.39 -4.10 -4.17
C GLY A 634 -20.70 -3.22 -2.95
N SER A 635 -21.01 -1.94 -3.14
CA SER A 635 -21.30 -1.01 -2.05
C SER A 635 -22.81 -0.74 -1.90
N MET A 636 -23.30 -0.55 -0.67
CA MET A 636 -24.66 -0.07 -0.42
C MET A 636 -24.90 1.26 -1.15
N HIS A 637 -25.96 1.35 -1.94
CA HIS A 637 -26.27 2.48 -2.80
C HIS A 637 -27.79 2.70 -2.91
N GLY A 638 -28.24 3.83 -3.44
CA GLY A 638 -29.65 4.07 -3.73
C GLY A 638 -30.53 4.09 -2.48
N ALA A 639 -31.78 3.65 -2.61
CA ALA A 639 -32.68 3.55 -1.47
C ALA A 639 -32.40 2.29 -0.66
N GLY A 640 -32.41 2.39 0.67
CA GLY A 640 -32.25 1.23 1.54
C GLY A 640 -32.49 1.51 3.02
N GLU A 641 -32.53 0.43 3.78
CA GLU A 641 -32.86 0.40 5.20
C GLU A 641 -31.81 -0.41 5.97
N PHE A 642 -31.27 0.16 7.06
CA PHE A 642 -30.32 -0.50 7.95
C PHE A 642 -30.93 -0.69 9.35
N THR A 643 -31.01 -1.94 9.80
CA THR A 643 -31.41 -2.32 11.16
C THR A 643 -30.16 -2.61 12.00
N ALA A 644 -29.91 -1.80 13.02
CA ALA A 644 -28.76 -1.92 13.91
C ALA A 644 -28.84 -3.19 14.79
N ALA A 645 -27.73 -3.92 14.93
CA ALA A 645 -27.73 -5.24 15.58
C ALA A 645 -28.04 -5.19 17.08
N LYS A 646 -27.64 -4.13 17.80
CA LYS A 646 -27.81 -4.04 19.26
C LYS A 646 -29.13 -3.42 19.68
N THR A 647 -29.55 -2.37 18.98
CA THR A 647 -30.72 -1.56 19.36
C THR A 647 -31.97 -1.91 18.58
N ALA A 648 -31.83 -2.66 17.46
CA ALA A 648 -32.88 -2.84 16.46
C ALA A 648 -33.41 -1.52 15.86
N LEU A 649 -32.69 -0.40 16.04
CA LEU A 649 -33.02 0.87 15.41
C LEU A 649 -32.92 0.72 13.90
N THR A 650 -33.93 1.21 13.19
CA THR A 650 -34.02 1.14 11.74
C THR A 650 -33.78 2.51 11.12
N LEU A 651 -32.81 2.59 10.23
CA LEU A 651 -32.41 3.80 9.50
C LEU A 651 -32.76 3.63 8.02
N SER A 652 -33.78 4.34 7.55
CA SER A 652 -34.18 4.33 6.14
C SER A 652 -33.69 5.62 5.47
N GLY A 653 -33.08 5.51 4.28
CA GLY A 653 -32.53 6.67 3.60
C GLY A 653 -31.88 6.37 2.26
N LYS A 654 -31.23 7.39 1.71
CA LYS A 654 -30.41 7.28 0.51
C LYS A 654 -28.97 6.94 0.93
N TRP A 655 -28.46 5.86 0.35
CA TRP A 655 -27.14 5.32 0.57
C TRP A 655 -26.25 5.64 -0.63
N LEU A 656 -25.03 6.06 -0.37
CA LEU A 656 -24.09 6.47 -1.40
C LEU A 656 -22.72 5.91 -1.04
N ARG A 657 -22.37 4.80 -1.70
CA ARG A 657 -21.11 4.05 -1.52
C ARG A 657 -20.85 3.63 -0.07
N GLY A 658 -21.82 2.94 0.53
CA GLY A 658 -21.70 2.40 1.88
C GLY A 658 -22.06 3.38 3.00
N GLY A 659 -22.11 4.70 2.73
CA GLY A 659 -22.53 5.70 3.70
C GLY A 659 -24.03 6.01 3.57
N ILE A 660 -24.73 6.13 4.69
CA ILE A 660 -26.08 6.71 4.73
C ILE A 660 -25.98 8.22 4.83
N GLU A 661 -26.82 8.94 4.11
CA GLU A 661 -26.98 10.38 4.26
C GLU A 661 -27.93 10.69 5.43
N TRP A 662 -27.39 11.29 6.48
CA TRP A 662 -28.13 11.63 7.70
C TRP A 662 -28.87 12.95 7.55
N PRO A 663 -30.12 13.06 8.03
CA PRO A 663 -30.86 14.30 8.02
C PRO A 663 -30.18 15.37 8.89
N ALA A 664 -30.30 16.63 8.47
CA ALA A 664 -29.64 17.79 9.07
C ALA A 664 -30.26 18.26 10.40
N ALA A 665 -30.47 17.35 11.36
CA ALA A 665 -31.08 17.69 12.66
C ALA A 665 -30.26 18.74 13.44
N ASP A 666 -28.94 18.75 13.26
CA ASP A 666 -27.99 19.71 13.84
C ASP A 666 -27.43 20.70 12.79
N GLY A 667 -28.08 20.83 11.63
CA GLY A 667 -27.63 21.68 10.52
C GLY A 667 -26.45 21.11 9.72
N ILE A 668 -25.99 19.89 10.04
CA ILE A 668 -24.90 19.21 9.34
C ILE A 668 -25.43 17.95 8.68
N VAL A 669 -25.40 17.89 7.35
CA VAL A 669 -25.66 16.66 6.60
C VAL A 669 -24.39 15.83 6.64
N PHE A 670 -24.40 14.73 7.39
CA PHE A 670 -23.30 13.77 7.43
C PHE A 670 -23.59 12.59 6.50
N ARG A 671 -22.62 12.21 5.69
CA ARG A 671 -22.61 10.99 4.89
C ARG A 671 -21.50 10.08 5.40
N GLY A 672 -21.85 8.95 5.97
CA GLY A 672 -20.85 8.03 6.52
C GLY A 672 -21.47 6.82 7.23
N PRO A 673 -20.65 6.06 7.98
CA PRO A 673 -21.10 4.84 8.63
C PRO A 673 -22.06 5.10 9.79
N ALA A 674 -22.86 4.07 10.10
CA ALA A 674 -23.60 3.94 11.34
C ALA A 674 -22.93 2.87 12.22
N ASN A 675 -22.88 3.09 13.54
CA ASN A 675 -22.42 2.05 14.48
C ASN A 675 -23.54 1.02 14.77
N ALA A 676 -23.23 0.01 15.60
CA ALA A 676 -24.17 -1.04 16.00
C ALA A 676 -25.37 -0.57 16.86
N ASP A 677 -25.36 0.70 17.28
CA ASP A 677 -26.48 1.35 17.97
C ASP A 677 -27.33 2.21 17.01
N GLY A 678 -26.91 2.36 15.75
CA GLY A 678 -27.56 3.18 14.74
C GLY A 678 -27.31 4.68 14.91
N GLN A 679 -26.08 5.05 15.26
CA GLN A 679 -25.63 6.45 15.42
C GLN A 679 -24.57 6.81 14.39
N ARG A 680 -24.43 8.11 14.03
CA ARG A 680 -23.33 8.62 13.21
C ARG A 680 -22.01 8.24 13.88
N HIS A 681 -21.16 7.52 13.17
CA HIS A 681 -19.89 7.05 13.70
C HIS A 681 -18.83 6.91 12.62
N GLY A 682 -17.59 7.25 12.97
CA GLY A 682 -16.46 7.16 12.06
C GLY A 682 -16.31 8.38 11.17
N LYS A 683 -15.44 8.23 10.17
CA LYS A 683 -15.14 9.28 9.19
C LYS A 683 -16.19 9.29 8.09
N GLY A 684 -16.52 10.46 7.60
CA GLY A 684 -17.44 10.64 6.50
C GLY A 684 -17.29 12.02 5.88
N VAL A 685 -18.35 12.45 5.21
CA VAL A 685 -18.40 13.71 4.47
C VAL A 685 -19.54 14.55 5.02
N CYS A 686 -19.26 15.78 5.41
CA CYS A 686 -20.22 16.73 5.95
C CYS A 686 -20.44 17.89 4.99
N ARG A 687 -21.66 18.41 4.95
CA ARG A 687 -21.98 19.72 4.36
C ARG A 687 -23.02 20.44 5.20
N GLY A 688 -23.14 21.74 5.03
CA GLY A 688 -24.33 22.46 5.48
C GLY A 688 -25.56 22.07 4.67
N THR A 689 -26.68 22.69 5.01
CA THR A 689 -27.98 22.37 4.41
C THR A 689 -28.10 22.81 2.96
N ASP A 690 -27.30 23.78 2.51
CA ASP A 690 -27.22 24.18 1.11
C ASP A 690 -26.54 23.09 0.27
N VAL A 691 -27.21 22.65 -0.79
CA VAL A 691 -26.73 21.61 -1.72
C VAL A 691 -25.56 22.12 -2.58
N ARG A 692 -25.38 23.44 -2.68
CA ARG A 692 -24.26 24.07 -3.39
C ARG A 692 -22.98 24.12 -2.55
N GLU A 693 -23.06 23.89 -1.24
CA GLU A 693 -21.85 23.80 -0.41
C GLU A 693 -21.05 22.55 -0.78
N VAL A 694 -19.77 22.77 -1.06
CA VAL A 694 -18.83 21.67 -1.32
C VAL A 694 -18.68 20.87 -0.03
N PRO A 695 -19.01 19.57 -0.03
CA PRO A 695 -18.88 18.78 1.17
C PRO A 695 -17.40 18.66 1.61
N GLY A 696 -17.15 18.50 2.90
CA GLY A 696 -15.82 18.37 3.49
C GLY A 696 -15.70 17.10 4.35
N PRO A 697 -14.49 16.59 4.60
CA PRO A 697 -14.32 15.47 5.53
C PRO A 697 -14.73 15.89 6.95
N CYS A 698 -15.33 14.97 7.68
CA CYS A 698 -15.66 15.14 9.09
C CYS A 698 -15.68 13.79 9.80
N GLN A 699 -15.69 13.83 11.13
CA GLN A 699 -15.75 12.63 11.94
C GLN A 699 -16.84 12.76 13.00
N PHE A 700 -17.58 11.68 13.19
CA PHE A 700 -18.54 11.54 14.27
C PHE A 700 -18.14 10.41 15.21
N LYS A 701 -18.43 10.59 16.49
CA LYS A 701 -18.37 9.51 17.49
C LYS A 701 -19.68 9.54 18.25
N ASN A 702 -20.56 8.59 17.93
CA ASN A 702 -21.85 8.41 18.60
C ASN A 702 -22.69 9.69 18.52
N ASP A 703 -22.97 10.14 17.29
CA ASP A 703 -23.72 11.37 16.95
C ASP A 703 -23.11 12.70 17.35
N LYS A 704 -21.96 12.70 18.00
CA LYS A 704 -21.22 13.92 18.34
C LYS A 704 -20.13 14.18 17.31
N PRO A 705 -20.01 15.41 16.78
CA PRO A 705 -18.85 15.80 16.00
C PRO A 705 -17.60 15.53 16.83
N PHE A 706 -16.77 14.61 16.35
CA PHE A 706 -15.55 14.24 17.02
C PHE A 706 -14.45 15.17 16.52
N ARG A 707 -14.22 16.25 17.26
CA ARG A 707 -12.95 16.96 17.21
C ARG A 707 -11.97 16.14 18.04
N GLY A 708 -11.41 15.09 17.44
CA GLY A 708 -10.21 14.49 18.02
C GLY A 708 -9.16 15.59 18.19
N ARG A 709 -8.25 15.44 19.16
CA ARG A 709 -6.96 16.15 19.02
C ARG A 709 -6.35 15.61 17.73
N GLU A 710 -6.58 16.34 16.64
CA GLU A 710 -6.18 16.05 15.27
C GLU A 710 -4.70 16.28 15.08
#